data_AF-A0A250JE10-F1
#
_entry.id   AF-A0A250JE10-F1
#
_cell.length_a   1.000
_cell.length_b   1.000
_cell.length_c   1.000
_cell.angle_alpha   90.00
_cell.angle_beta   90.00
_cell.angle_gamma   90.00
#
_symmetry.space_group_name_H-M   'P 1'
#
loop_
_entity.id
_entity.type
_entity.pdbx_description
1 polymer ?
#
loop_
_entity_poly.entity_id
_entity_poly.type
_entity_poly.pdbx_seq_one_letter_code
_entity_poly.pdbx_strand_id
1 'polypeptide(L)'
;MIKNVASMVSTWAAVAGLCALLPGSAHAGPVSAANTTLFGPNVYVFDTSMPAADIQAKATSIFTQMESNQFGTERYALLFKPGTYNVLFDVGFYTHVAGLGQNPDDVLINGGVNVPAYWMPNMNATCNFWRAYENFSINASAATNNTTTIAVSQAAPLRRMHIKSAGGLWLFQVDPSTGAGGWASGGFLADSVVDGQVLPGSQQQWLARNSKWGSWGNAVWNMVFVGDINAPSQANFPTDAYTTVAQTPIIREKPYLYVTSTGQYAVFVPALQTNTQGPSWAAGSTPGTSISIDQFYIAQPSTASAASLNSALSAGKHILFTPGIYPLNDTLRVTRPDTIILGLGVPSLIPTSGQPAISVADVDGVKIAGLIIDAGAINSPSLLEVGPTGSSANHSANPTFLYDLTVRTAGPTAGKNDVGIKINSHNVVGDQLWLWRADHGEGAAWNINPTKSGLVVNGNNVTMYGLFNEHHNEYQTLWNGNGGRVYFYQSEIPYDVPNQSSWMSKNGTVNGYASYKVADTVTSHEAWGVGVYSYFRDAAVKSENAIEVPNVTGVKIHHMTTIWLNGTAGSEITHVINGQGGRVYANSPAEAMRQTINEFAGTGTPVIDTQAPTVPGSLTATAASSSQINLTWSASTDNVGVTAYDIYRNGTLVGSSGTTSYSSTGLAASTTYTFTVKARDAAGNASAASASASATTKAATGDTQAPTAPASLTATAASSSQINLTWGASTDNVGVTGYIIYRGGTQVGTSTATSYSDTGLAASTTYSYTVKARDAAGNLSAVSNTASATTQAGGTGGTGTEWTYGWDSNSATQATSWFKPTGFTAAYVIVHYAYSGISQQNVTLTFNNTTGRWELPVTGLSSGKVITYSYTYNKNGAQYDTPTYTWTKP
;
A
#
# COMPACT_ATOMS: atom_id res chain seq x y z
N MET A 1 -5.62 -28.97 -108.39
CA MET A 1 -4.77 -28.56 -107.26
C MET A 1 -5.69 -28.26 -106.10
N ILE A 2 -5.47 -28.96 -104.98
CA ILE A 2 -5.60 -28.53 -103.57
C ILE A 2 -7.01 -28.10 -103.11
N LYS A 3 -7.82 -29.06 -102.61
CA LYS A 3 -8.04 -29.54 -101.20
C LYS A 3 -9.23 -28.81 -100.55
N ASN A 4 -10.40 -29.45 -100.42
CA ASN A 4 -10.83 -30.39 -99.36
C ASN A 4 -10.90 -29.75 -97.95
N VAL A 5 -12.10 -29.61 -97.37
CA VAL A 5 -12.72 -30.51 -96.36
C VAL A 5 -13.94 -29.80 -95.71
N ALA A 6 -15.11 -30.48 -95.79
CA ALA A 6 -16.20 -30.71 -94.81
C ALA A 6 -16.44 -29.71 -93.65
N SER A 7 -17.64 -29.46 -93.10
CA SER A 7 -18.96 -30.10 -93.15
C SER A 7 -19.97 -29.18 -92.41
N MET A 8 -21.25 -29.31 -92.78
CA MET A 8 -22.47 -28.86 -92.09
C MET A 8 -22.44 -29.10 -90.56
N VAL A 9 -23.15 -28.35 -89.71
CA VAL A 9 -24.58 -28.58 -89.39
C VAL A 9 -25.19 -27.39 -88.61
N SER A 10 -26.46 -27.19 -88.93
CA SER A 10 -27.49 -26.28 -88.42
C SER A 10 -27.93 -26.47 -86.96
N THR A 11 -28.29 -25.33 -86.36
CA THR A 11 -29.20 -25.09 -85.22
C THR A 11 -30.38 -26.05 -85.09
N TRP A 12 -30.69 -26.51 -83.87
CA TRP A 12 -32.04 -26.61 -83.30
C TRP A 12 -31.99 -26.43 -81.77
N ALA A 13 -32.85 -25.55 -81.27
CA ALA A 13 -33.02 -25.22 -79.85
C ALA A 13 -33.83 -26.30 -79.12
N ALA A 14 -33.40 -26.64 -77.90
CA ALA A 14 -34.14 -27.51 -76.99
C ALA A 14 -34.42 -26.80 -75.67
N VAL A 15 -35.71 -26.51 -75.47
CA VAL A 15 -36.52 -26.55 -74.25
C VAL A 15 -35.82 -26.30 -72.91
N ALA A 16 -36.21 -25.19 -72.26
CA ALA A 16 -35.94 -24.88 -70.88
C ALA A 16 -36.52 -25.94 -69.93
N GLY A 17 -35.63 -26.73 -69.31
CA GLY A 17 -35.92 -27.56 -68.14
C GLY A 17 -35.70 -26.75 -66.87
N LEU A 18 -36.78 -26.48 -66.15
CA LEU A 18 -36.80 -25.87 -64.82
C LEU A 18 -36.16 -26.84 -63.81
N CYS A 19 -34.84 -26.79 -63.63
CA CYS A 19 -34.19 -27.42 -62.48
C CYS A 19 -34.16 -26.41 -61.32
N ALA A 20 -34.97 -26.68 -60.31
CA ALA A 20 -34.84 -26.06 -59.00
C ALA A 20 -33.42 -26.32 -58.46
N LEU A 21 -32.58 -25.28 -58.48
CA LEU A 21 -31.37 -25.25 -57.68
C LEU A 21 -31.80 -25.24 -56.22
N LEU A 22 -31.71 -26.40 -55.57
CA LEU A 22 -31.68 -26.50 -54.12
C LEU A 22 -30.68 -25.47 -53.58
N PRO A 23 -30.99 -24.70 -52.54
CA PRO A 23 -30.00 -23.84 -51.90
C PRO A 23 -28.86 -24.75 -51.44
N GLY A 24 -27.69 -24.58 -52.04
CA GLY A 24 -26.49 -25.30 -51.65
C GLY A 24 -26.26 -25.08 -50.17
N SER A 25 -26.10 -26.18 -49.42
CA SER A 25 -25.68 -26.18 -48.04
C SER A 25 -24.41 -25.32 -47.92
N ALA A 26 -24.57 -24.09 -47.43
CA ALA A 26 -23.43 -23.26 -47.04
C ALA A 26 -22.65 -24.10 -46.02
N HIS A 27 -21.44 -24.50 -46.38
CA HIS A 27 -20.57 -25.25 -45.47
C HIS A 27 -20.40 -24.43 -44.19
N ALA A 28 -20.71 -25.04 -43.04
CA ALA A 28 -20.40 -24.49 -41.74
C ALA A 28 -18.91 -24.12 -41.69
N GLY A 29 -18.58 -22.85 -41.42
CA GLY A 29 -17.19 -22.43 -41.26
C GLY A 29 -16.57 -23.20 -40.08
N PRO A 30 -15.31 -23.69 -40.19
CA PRO A 30 -14.70 -24.41 -39.08
C PRO A 30 -14.36 -23.44 -37.94
N VAL A 31 -14.55 -23.86 -36.69
CA VAL A 31 -14.16 -23.06 -35.50
C VAL A 31 -12.67 -22.73 -35.46
N SER A 32 -11.83 -23.48 -36.19
CA SER A 32 -10.41 -23.13 -36.38
C SER A 32 -10.18 -21.80 -37.11
N ALA A 33 -11.18 -21.27 -37.81
CA ALA A 33 -11.13 -19.94 -38.42
C ALA A 33 -11.62 -18.82 -37.47
N ALA A 34 -12.19 -19.16 -36.31
CA ALA A 34 -12.72 -18.16 -35.37
C ALA A 34 -11.65 -17.21 -34.83
N ASN A 35 -10.37 -17.63 -34.80
CA ASN A 35 -9.26 -16.80 -34.33
C ASN A 35 -8.36 -16.26 -35.45
N THR A 36 -8.76 -16.40 -36.72
CA THR A 36 -8.07 -15.77 -37.86
C THR A 36 -8.71 -14.42 -38.18
N THR A 37 -8.82 -13.56 -37.17
CA THR A 37 -9.38 -12.21 -37.32
C THR A 37 -8.30 -11.15 -37.12
N LEU A 38 -8.63 -9.88 -37.40
CA LEU A 38 -7.72 -8.76 -37.17
C LEU A 38 -7.30 -8.60 -35.70
N PHE A 39 -8.04 -9.21 -34.76
CA PHE A 39 -7.79 -9.15 -33.33
C PHE A 39 -6.77 -10.19 -32.82
N GLY A 40 -6.19 -10.98 -33.73
CA GLY A 40 -5.12 -11.92 -33.40
C GLY A 40 -5.60 -13.25 -32.81
N PRO A 41 -4.66 -14.14 -32.48
CA PRO A 41 -4.90 -15.57 -32.29
C PRO A 41 -5.64 -15.94 -30.99
N ASN A 42 -5.70 -15.02 -30.03
CA ASN A 42 -6.32 -15.22 -28.72
C ASN A 42 -7.76 -14.69 -28.65
N VAL A 43 -8.28 -14.17 -29.77
CA VAL A 43 -9.65 -13.69 -29.89
C VAL A 43 -10.42 -14.63 -30.79
N TYR A 44 -11.41 -15.34 -30.23
CA TYR A 44 -12.28 -16.24 -30.96
C TYR A 44 -13.59 -15.51 -31.26
N VAL A 45 -13.84 -15.23 -32.54
CA VAL A 45 -15.10 -14.64 -33.01
C VAL A 45 -15.98 -15.73 -33.59
N PHE A 46 -17.02 -16.10 -32.86
CA PHE A 46 -18.01 -17.10 -33.26
C PHE A 46 -19.15 -16.45 -34.04
N ASP A 47 -19.64 -17.14 -35.07
CA ASP A 47 -20.87 -16.80 -35.77
C ASP A 47 -21.81 -18.01 -35.86
N THR A 48 -23.06 -17.77 -36.24
CA THR A 48 -24.12 -18.81 -36.24
C THR A 48 -23.91 -19.90 -37.29
N SER A 49 -22.93 -19.76 -38.18
CA SER A 49 -22.61 -20.83 -39.14
C SER A 49 -21.70 -21.90 -38.52
N MET A 50 -21.04 -21.60 -37.40
CA MET A 50 -20.14 -22.55 -36.74
C MET A 50 -20.92 -23.58 -35.91
N PRO A 51 -20.54 -24.87 -35.93
CA PRO A 51 -21.24 -25.90 -35.17
C PRO A 51 -21.16 -25.64 -33.66
N ALA A 52 -22.30 -25.73 -32.96
CA ALA A 52 -22.37 -25.50 -31.51
C ALA A 52 -21.43 -26.43 -30.72
N ALA A 53 -21.27 -27.69 -31.15
CA ALA A 53 -20.35 -28.64 -30.53
C ALA A 53 -18.88 -28.19 -30.60
N ASP A 54 -18.49 -27.52 -31.68
CA ASP A 54 -17.12 -27.04 -31.85
C ASP A 54 -16.87 -25.78 -31.02
N ILE A 55 -17.86 -24.87 -30.95
CA ILE A 55 -17.83 -23.70 -30.07
C ILE A 55 -17.72 -24.17 -28.61
N GLN A 56 -18.57 -25.12 -28.22
CA GLN A 56 -18.58 -25.74 -26.90
C GLN A 56 -17.22 -26.34 -26.56
N ALA A 57 -16.67 -27.18 -27.43
CA ALA A 57 -15.37 -27.82 -27.22
C ALA A 57 -14.25 -26.80 -27.05
N LYS A 58 -14.27 -25.71 -27.83
CA LYS A 58 -13.28 -24.64 -27.71
C LYS A 58 -13.42 -23.87 -26.40
N ALA A 59 -14.63 -23.46 -26.03
CA ALA A 59 -14.89 -22.74 -24.79
C ALA A 59 -14.51 -23.59 -23.56
N THR A 60 -14.89 -24.87 -23.54
CA THR A 60 -14.49 -25.83 -22.50
C THR A 60 -12.98 -26.01 -22.44
N SER A 61 -12.29 -26.12 -23.57
CA SER A 61 -10.82 -26.23 -23.59
C SER A 61 -10.14 -25.00 -22.97
N ILE A 62 -10.66 -23.80 -23.23
CA ILE A 62 -10.13 -22.56 -22.64
C ILE A 62 -10.44 -22.54 -21.15
N PHE A 63 -11.65 -22.90 -20.73
CA PHE A 63 -11.98 -23.01 -19.31
C PHE A 63 -11.05 -23.98 -18.58
N THR A 64 -10.84 -25.19 -19.09
CA THR A 64 -9.94 -26.17 -18.46
C THR A 64 -8.51 -25.63 -18.28
N GLN A 65 -8.02 -24.82 -19.22
CA GLN A 65 -6.73 -24.16 -19.08
C GLN A 65 -6.77 -23.04 -18.05
N MET A 66 -7.86 -22.28 -18.00
CA MET A 66 -7.95 -21.03 -17.25
C MET A 66 -8.61 -21.13 -15.89
N GLU A 67 -9.22 -22.25 -15.52
CA GLU A 67 -10.00 -22.42 -14.30
C GLU A 67 -9.18 -22.08 -13.04
N SER A 68 -7.97 -22.64 -12.93
CA SER A 68 -7.05 -22.43 -11.81
C SER A 68 -5.82 -21.59 -12.18
N ASN A 69 -5.81 -20.99 -13.37
CA ASN A 69 -4.67 -20.24 -13.90
C ASN A 69 -4.63 -18.79 -13.41
N GLN A 70 -4.63 -18.60 -12.08
CA GLN A 70 -4.74 -17.30 -11.44
C GLN A 70 -3.62 -16.34 -11.86
N PHE A 71 -2.39 -16.80 -11.99
CA PHE A 71 -1.22 -15.94 -12.29
C PHE A 71 -0.55 -16.26 -13.63
N GLY A 72 -1.21 -17.02 -14.50
CA GLY A 72 -0.68 -17.33 -15.83
C GLY A 72 -0.61 -16.15 -16.77
N THR A 73 -0.02 -16.40 -17.93
CA THR A 73 0.22 -15.38 -18.96
C THR A 73 -0.84 -15.37 -20.04
N GLU A 74 -1.65 -16.43 -20.11
CA GLU A 74 -2.67 -16.61 -21.12
C GLU A 74 -3.87 -15.70 -20.86
N ARG A 75 -4.43 -15.20 -21.95
CA ARG A 75 -5.54 -14.25 -22.00
C ARG A 75 -6.42 -14.62 -23.18
N TYR A 76 -7.74 -14.61 -23.03
CA TYR A 76 -8.66 -14.99 -24.10
C TYR A 76 -9.85 -14.04 -24.19
N ALA A 77 -10.34 -13.85 -25.42
CA ALA A 77 -11.66 -13.25 -25.67
C ALA A 77 -12.53 -14.20 -26.48
N LEU A 78 -13.75 -14.45 -26.00
CA LEU A 78 -14.80 -15.22 -26.68
C LEU A 78 -15.89 -14.25 -27.11
N LEU A 79 -15.92 -13.94 -28.41
CA LEU A 79 -16.80 -12.95 -28.99
C LEU A 79 -17.86 -13.62 -29.84
N PHE A 80 -19.11 -13.23 -29.68
CA PHE A 80 -20.25 -13.85 -30.38
C PHE A 80 -20.92 -12.81 -31.26
N LYS A 81 -20.96 -13.03 -32.58
CA LYS A 81 -21.74 -12.19 -33.50
C LYS A 81 -23.24 -12.25 -33.19
N PRO A 82 -24.05 -11.29 -33.67
CA PRO A 82 -25.50 -11.35 -33.53
C PRO A 82 -26.07 -12.71 -33.97
N GLY A 83 -26.91 -13.31 -33.13
CA GLY A 83 -27.47 -14.64 -33.35
C GLY A 83 -27.77 -15.42 -32.07
N THR A 84 -28.14 -16.70 -32.24
CA THR A 84 -28.43 -17.62 -31.14
C THR A 84 -27.46 -18.79 -31.15
N TYR A 85 -26.90 -19.10 -29.98
CA TYR A 85 -25.88 -20.13 -29.79
C TYR A 85 -26.35 -21.13 -28.73
N ASN A 86 -26.46 -22.41 -29.12
CA ASN A 86 -26.90 -23.47 -28.21
C ASN A 86 -25.69 -24.11 -27.50
N VAL A 87 -25.10 -23.40 -26.53
CA VAL A 87 -23.88 -23.82 -25.81
C VAL A 87 -24.01 -23.56 -24.31
N LEU A 88 -23.34 -24.39 -23.50
CA LEU A 88 -23.26 -24.30 -22.05
C LEU A 88 -21.80 -24.44 -21.61
N PHE A 89 -21.17 -23.36 -21.17
CA PHE A 89 -19.76 -23.39 -20.79
C PHE A 89 -19.44 -22.53 -19.57
N ASP A 90 -18.30 -22.81 -18.95
CA ASP A 90 -17.79 -22.10 -17.79
C ASP A 90 -16.67 -21.13 -18.19
N VAL A 91 -16.40 -20.12 -17.36
CA VAL A 91 -15.42 -19.06 -17.64
C VAL A 91 -14.38 -18.98 -16.53
N GLY A 92 -13.12 -19.19 -16.89
CA GLY A 92 -11.96 -19.15 -15.99
C GLY A 92 -11.31 -17.77 -15.89
N PHE A 93 -10.11 -17.73 -15.33
CA PHE A 93 -9.30 -16.51 -15.25
C PHE A 93 -9.02 -15.91 -16.63
N TYR A 94 -8.83 -14.60 -16.66
CA TYR A 94 -8.46 -13.78 -17.82
C TYR A 94 -9.21 -14.06 -19.11
N THR A 95 -10.51 -14.32 -18.97
CA THR A 95 -11.39 -14.60 -20.10
C THR A 95 -12.47 -13.53 -20.17
N HIS A 96 -12.56 -12.87 -21.33
CA HIS A 96 -13.61 -11.91 -21.63
C HIS A 96 -14.62 -12.58 -22.56
N VAL A 97 -15.89 -12.69 -22.13
CA VAL A 97 -17.00 -13.14 -22.97
C VAL A 97 -17.85 -11.96 -23.37
N ALA A 98 -18.06 -11.74 -24.67
CA ALA A 98 -18.87 -10.62 -25.13
C ALA A 98 -19.73 -10.94 -26.36
N GLY A 99 -20.90 -10.31 -26.41
CA GLY A 99 -21.73 -10.23 -27.61
C GLY A 99 -21.36 -9.02 -28.46
N LEU A 100 -21.31 -9.21 -29.77
CA LEU A 100 -20.99 -8.18 -30.76
C LEU A 100 -22.24 -7.56 -31.39
N GLY A 101 -23.38 -7.64 -30.71
CA GLY A 101 -24.59 -6.90 -31.06
C GLY A 101 -24.52 -5.44 -30.66
N GLN A 102 -25.47 -4.63 -31.14
CA GLN A 102 -25.63 -3.29 -30.60
C GLN A 102 -26.26 -3.35 -29.19
N ASN A 103 -27.15 -4.31 -28.97
CA ASN A 103 -27.83 -4.54 -27.70
C ASN A 103 -27.65 -5.98 -27.22
N PRO A 104 -27.87 -6.27 -25.93
CA PRO A 104 -27.63 -7.61 -25.38
C PRO A 104 -28.48 -8.71 -26.01
N ASP A 105 -29.74 -8.43 -26.35
CA ASP A 105 -30.65 -9.41 -26.97
C ASP A 105 -30.32 -9.74 -28.43
N ASP A 106 -29.41 -9.00 -29.08
CA ASP A 106 -28.93 -9.36 -30.42
C ASP A 106 -28.10 -10.66 -30.39
N VAL A 107 -27.57 -11.03 -29.23
CA VAL A 107 -26.78 -12.24 -29.00
C VAL A 107 -27.40 -13.05 -27.87
N LEU A 108 -27.91 -14.23 -28.18
CA LEU A 108 -28.48 -15.15 -27.21
C LEU A 108 -27.62 -16.40 -27.06
N ILE A 109 -27.09 -16.62 -25.86
CA ILE A 109 -26.50 -17.90 -25.48
C ILE A 109 -27.59 -18.72 -24.77
N ASN A 110 -28.10 -19.74 -25.48
CA ASN A 110 -29.15 -20.64 -25.03
C ASN A 110 -28.53 -21.95 -24.51
N GLY A 111 -28.32 -22.03 -23.20
CA GLY A 111 -27.63 -23.14 -22.55
C GLY A 111 -27.05 -22.70 -21.21
N GLY A 112 -26.10 -21.76 -21.23
CA GLY A 112 -25.59 -21.06 -20.04
C GLY A 112 -24.15 -20.59 -20.18
N VAL A 113 -23.77 -19.55 -19.43
CA VAL A 113 -22.38 -19.11 -19.28
C VAL A 113 -22.14 -18.85 -17.79
N ASN A 114 -21.31 -19.66 -17.13
CA ASN A 114 -21.19 -19.65 -15.68
C ASN A 114 -19.76 -19.38 -15.21
N VAL A 115 -19.63 -19.01 -13.94
CA VAL A 115 -18.36 -18.99 -13.21
C VAL A 115 -18.51 -19.86 -11.97
N PRO A 116 -17.99 -21.09 -11.99
CA PRO A 116 -17.97 -21.94 -10.82
C PRO A 116 -16.78 -21.60 -9.91
N ALA A 117 -16.78 -22.18 -8.70
CA ALA A 117 -15.68 -22.10 -7.75
C ALA A 117 -15.08 -23.48 -7.43
N TYR A 118 -15.15 -24.42 -8.38
CA TYR A 118 -14.75 -25.82 -8.17
C TYR A 118 -13.26 -26.00 -7.85
N TRP A 119 -12.42 -25.07 -8.31
CA TRP A 119 -10.96 -25.16 -8.20
C TRP A 119 -10.42 -24.93 -6.78
N MET A 120 -11.22 -24.32 -5.89
CA MET A 120 -10.85 -24.10 -4.49
C MET A 120 -11.69 -24.98 -3.54
N PRO A 121 -11.12 -25.38 -2.39
CA PRO A 121 -11.87 -26.10 -1.36
C PRO A 121 -13.13 -25.34 -0.91
N ASN A 122 -14.18 -26.10 -0.54
CA ASN A 122 -15.46 -25.57 -0.05
C ASN A 122 -16.17 -24.62 -1.02
N MET A 123 -15.88 -24.75 -2.32
CA MET A 123 -16.40 -23.85 -3.36
C MET A 123 -16.08 -22.39 -3.10
N ASN A 124 -14.89 -22.11 -2.53
CA ASN A 124 -14.49 -20.76 -2.20
C ASN A 124 -14.23 -19.94 -3.48
N ALA A 125 -15.02 -18.89 -3.68
CA ALA A 125 -14.92 -17.96 -4.79
C ALA A 125 -14.10 -16.70 -4.48
N THR A 126 -13.48 -16.58 -3.29
CA THR A 126 -12.71 -15.37 -2.88
C THR A 126 -11.55 -15.03 -3.82
N CYS A 127 -11.12 -15.98 -4.67
CA CYS A 127 -10.08 -15.75 -5.68
C CYS A 127 -10.59 -15.78 -7.13
N ASN A 128 -11.91 -15.81 -7.38
CA ASN A 128 -12.47 -15.82 -8.74
C ASN A 128 -12.43 -14.42 -9.39
N PHE A 129 -11.23 -13.99 -9.76
CA PHE A 129 -10.91 -12.66 -10.29
C PHE A 129 -10.84 -12.61 -11.82
N TRP A 130 -10.60 -11.39 -12.32
CA TRP A 130 -10.07 -11.07 -13.66
C TRP A 130 -10.78 -11.76 -14.81
N ARG A 131 -12.07 -11.47 -15.00
CA ARG A 131 -12.87 -11.92 -16.15
C ARG A 131 -13.88 -10.85 -16.49
N ALA A 132 -14.53 -10.93 -17.65
CA ALA A 132 -15.51 -9.91 -18.03
C ALA A 132 -16.65 -10.52 -18.82
N TYR A 133 -17.86 -10.02 -18.57
CA TYR A 133 -19.08 -10.36 -19.28
C TYR A 133 -19.68 -9.07 -19.85
N GLU A 134 -19.87 -9.01 -21.16
CA GLU A 134 -20.32 -7.78 -21.80
C GLU A 134 -21.30 -8.02 -22.96
N ASN A 135 -22.49 -7.39 -22.89
CA ASN A 135 -23.36 -7.16 -24.05
C ASN A 135 -23.94 -8.43 -24.72
N PHE A 136 -24.47 -9.36 -23.93
CA PHE A 136 -25.21 -10.52 -24.44
C PHE A 136 -26.32 -10.99 -23.48
N SER A 137 -27.21 -11.83 -24.00
CA SER A 137 -28.29 -12.46 -23.24
C SER A 137 -28.00 -13.93 -22.96
N ILE A 138 -28.40 -14.40 -21.78
CA ILE A 138 -28.24 -15.79 -21.33
C ILE A 138 -29.62 -16.36 -21.02
N ASN A 139 -29.93 -17.51 -21.62
CA ASN A 139 -31.04 -18.36 -21.20
C ASN A 139 -30.47 -19.69 -20.71
N ALA A 140 -30.34 -19.83 -19.38
CA ALA A 140 -29.80 -21.04 -18.78
C ALA A 140 -30.75 -22.23 -19.00
N SER A 141 -30.16 -23.38 -19.31
CA SER A 141 -30.89 -24.62 -19.58
C SER A 141 -31.19 -25.40 -18.30
N ALA A 142 -32.01 -26.46 -18.43
CA ALA A 142 -32.31 -27.37 -17.33
C ALA A 142 -31.07 -28.04 -16.73
N ALA A 143 -29.94 -28.11 -17.47
CA ALA A 143 -28.69 -28.69 -16.97
C ALA A 143 -28.09 -27.89 -15.79
N THR A 144 -28.42 -26.60 -15.66
CA THR A 144 -28.04 -25.75 -14.53
C THR A 144 -29.24 -25.37 -13.67
N ASN A 145 -30.29 -26.20 -13.68
CA ASN A 145 -31.59 -25.90 -13.05
C ASN A 145 -32.23 -24.60 -13.56
N ASN A 146 -31.93 -24.21 -14.80
CA ASN A 146 -32.31 -22.93 -15.40
C ASN A 146 -31.75 -21.71 -14.65
N THR A 147 -30.67 -21.87 -13.88
CA THR A 147 -29.99 -20.81 -13.14
C THR A 147 -28.70 -20.43 -13.84
N THR A 148 -28.41 -19.14 -13.88
CA THR A 148 -27.08 -18.63 -14.24
C THR A 148 -26.27 -18.43 -12.96
N THR A 149 -25.14 -19.10 -12.82
CA THR A 149 -24.27 -18.98 -11.64
C THR A 149 -22.99 -18.25 -12.01
N ILE A 150 -22.76 -17.09 -11.42
CA ILE A 150 -21.56 -16.28 -11.61
C ILE A 150 -20.95 -16.01 -10.23
N ALA A 151 -20.28 -17.03 -9.69
CA ALA A 151 -19.64 -16.95 -8.38
C ALA A 151 -18.28 -16.26 -8.50
N VAL A 152 -18.26 -14.93 -8.41
CA VAL A 152 -17.07 -14.10 -8.63
C VAL A 152 -16.67 -13.31 -7.40
N SER A 153 -15.43 -12.82 -7.40
CA SER A 153 -14.97 -11.78 -6.47
C SER A 153 -14.65 -10.48 -7.23
N GLN A 154 -13.60 -9.74 -6.87
CA GLN A 154 -13.25 -8.47 -7.49
C GLN A 154 -12.80 -8.61 -8.96
N ALA A 155 -12.87 -7.50 -9.72
CA ALA A 155 -12.52 -7.40 -11.15
C ALA A 155 -13.17 -8.47 -12.06
N ALA A 156 -14.46 -8.69 -11.84
CA ALA A 156 -15.31 -9.54 -12.68
C ALA A 156 -16.60 -8.79 -13.11
N PRO A 157 -16.50 -7.67 -13.86
CA PRO A 157 -17.65 -6.86 -14.23
C PRO A 157 -18.67 -7.63 -15.07
N LEU A 158 -19.95 -7.45 -14.73
CA LEU A 158 -21.10 -7.88 -15.51
C LEU A 158 -21.77 -6.64 -16.10
N ARG A 159 -21.62 -6.42 -17.40
CA ARG A 159 -22.11 -5.20 -18.08
C ARG A 159 -23.03 -5.55 -19.23
N ARG A 160 -24.13 -4.81 -19.38
CA ARG A 160 -25.02 -4.99 -20.54
C ARG A 160 -25.48 -6.44 -20.68
N MET A 161 -25.87 -7.06 -19.58
CA MET A 161 -26.31 -8.44 -19.56
C MET A 161 -27.83 -8.50 -19.58
N HIS A 162 -28.39 -9.49 -20.28
CA HIS A 162 -29.79 -9.87 -20.12
C HIS A 162 -29.89 -11.32 -19.65
N ILE A 163 -30.13 -11.52 -18.37
CA ILE A 163 -30.30 -12.84 -17.77
C ILE A 163 -31.78 -13.23 -17.82
N LYS A 164 -32.11 -14.06 -18.80
CA LYS A 164 -33.47 -14.57 -19.09
C LYS A 164 -33.75 -15.91 -18.40
N SER A 165 -32.75 -16.40 -17.67
CA SER A 165 -32.75 -17.65 -16.92
C SER A 165 -33.88 -17.68 -15.89
N ALA A 166 -34.77 -18.67 -16.00
CA ALA A 166 -35.94 -18.79 -15.11
C ALA A 166 -35.57 -18.97 -13.62
N GLY A 167 -34.41 -19.56 -13.34
CA GLY A 167 -33.82 -19.70 -12.01
C GLY A 167 -33.08 -18.46 -11.50
N GLY A 168 -33.00 -17.40 -12.31
CA GLY A 168 -32.35 -16.14 -11.97
C GLY A 168 -30.83 -16.16 -12.07
N LEU A 169 -30.21 -15.21 -11.37
CA LEU A 169 -28.75 -15.02 -11.30
C LEU A 169 -28.26 -15.29 -9.89
N TRP A 170 -27.43 -16.31 -9.72
CA TRP A 170 -26.75 -16.61 -8.46
C TRP A 170 -25.33 -16.06 -8.49
N LEU A 171 -24.94 -15.36 -7.43
CA LEU A 171 -23.61 -14.72 -7.35
C LEU A 171 -22.63 -15.49 -6.45
N PHE A 172 -23.00 -16.72 -6.06
CA PHE A 172 -22.20 -17.57 -5.18
C PHE A 172 -22.31 -19.02 -5.66
N GLN A 173 -21.38 -19.85 -5.21
CA GLN A 173 -21.39 -21.28 -5.50
C GLN A 173 -21.85 -22.05 -4.27
N VAL A 174 -22.86 -22.90 -4.45
CA VAL A 174 -23.23 -23.90 -3.43
C VAL A 174 -22.28 -25.08 -3.54
N ASP A 175 -21.76 -25.53 -2.39
CA ASP A 175 -21.08 -26.80 -2.27
C ASP A 175 -22.12 -27.94 -2.28
N PRO A 176 -22.13 -28.78 -3.33
CA PRO A 176 -23.12 -29.85 -3.44
C PRO A 176 -22.95 -30.94 -2.36
N SER A 177 -21.78 -31.02 -1.72
CA SER A 177 -21.50 -32.04 -0.69
C SER A 177 -22.04 -31.66 0.69
N THR A 178 -22.11 -30.36 0.98
CA THR A 178 -22.53 -29.84 2.30
C THR A 178 -23.84 -29.04 2.24
N GLY A 179 -24.24 -28.58 1.05
CA GLY A 179 -25.32 -27.63 0.85
C GLY A 179 -24.99 -26.20 1.28
N ALA A 180 -23.77 -25.94 1.77
CA ALA A 180 -23.35 -24.61 2.20
C ALA A 180 -22.94 -23.73 1.01
N GLY A 181 -23.13 -22.41 1.13
CA GLY A 181 -22.57 -21.45 0.18
C GLY A 181 -21.08 -21.23 0.44
N GLY A 182 -20.24 -21.39 -0.58
CA GLY A 182 -18.81 -21.05 -0.50
C GLY A 182 -18.60 -19.54 -0.34
N TRP A 183 -17.49 -19.10 0.24
CA TRP A 183 -17.22 -17.67 0.42
C TRP A 183 -17.08 -16.94 -0.91
N ALA A 184 -17.54 -15.69 -1.00
CA ALA A 184 -17.44 -14.87 -2.20
C ALA A 184 -17.33 -13.38 -1.83
N SER A 185 -16.49 -12.62 -2.55
CA SER A 185 -16.16 -11.21 -2.26
C SER A 185 -16.28 -10.33 -3.51
N GLY A 186 -17.40 -10.46 -4.20
CA GLY A 186 -17.77 -9.65 -5.35
C GLY A 186 -18.17 -8.24 -4.93
N GLY A 187 -18.72 -7.43 -5.82
CA GLY A 187 -18.82 -7.64 -7.25
C GLY A 187 -19.55 -6.46 -7.89
N PHE A 188 -19.71 -6.52 -9.21
CA PHE A 188 -20.17 -5.37 -9.98
C PHE A 188 -21.14 -5.80 -11.08
N LEU A 189 -22.36 -5.23 -11.06
CA LEU A 189 -23.38 -5.39 -12.09
C LEU A 189 -23.82 -4.01 -12.59
N ALA A 190 -23.71 -3.77 -13.90
CA ALA A 190 -24.11 -2.49 -14.48
C ALA A 190 -24.90 -2.64 -15.76
N ASP A 191 -25.82 -1.71 -15.99
CA ASP A 191 -26.55 -1.57 -17.25
C ASP A 191 -27.22 -2.89 -17.69
N SER A 192 -27.79 -3.64 -16.75
CA SER A 192 -28.19 -5.04 -16.96
C SER A 192 -29.63 -5.34 -16.55
N VAL A 193 -30.23 -6.36 -17.17
CA VAL A 193 -31.55 -6.89 -16.84
C VAL A 193 -31.42 -8.32 -16.36
N VAL A 194 -32.05 -8.64 -15.23
CA VAL A 194 -32.25 -10.01 -14.75
C VAL A 194 -33.76 -10.25 -14.61
N ASP A 195 -34.35 -11.08 -15.47
CA ASP A 195 -35.81 -11.27 -15.46
C ASP A 195 -36.30 -11.84 -14.12
N GLY A 196 -35.50 -12.72 -13.52
CA GLY A 196 -35.77 -13.38 -12.25
C GLY A 196 -35.14 -12.71 -11.03
N GLN A 197 -34.88 -13.53 -10.00
CA GLN A 197 -34.21 -13.10 -8.79
C GLN A 197 -32.69 -13.01 -9.00
N VAL A 198 -32.07 -11.97 -8.44
CA VAL A 198 -30.63 -11.99 -8.14
C VAL A 198 -30.45 -12.52 -6.72
N LEU A 199 -29.70 -13.61 -6.56
CA LEU A 199 -29.40 -14.22 -5.27
C LEU A 199 -27.90 -14.09 -4.96
N PRO A 200 -27.52 -13.13 -4.10
CA PRO A 200 -26.14 -12.99 -3.65
C PRO A 200 -25.62 -14.18 -2.84
N GLY A 201 -26.49 -14.80 -2.03
CA GLY A 201 -26.11 -15.88 -1.14
C GLY A 201 -25.06 -15.43 -0.12
N SER A 202 -23.89 -16.05 -0.14
CA SER A 202 -22.75 -15.76 0.75
C SER A 202 -21.89 -14.57 0.33
N GLN A 203 -22.24 -13.88 -0.77
CA GLN A 203 -21.52 -12.68 -1.21
C GLN A 203 -21.42 -11.64 -0.11
N GLN A 204 -20.20 -11.25 0.23
CA GLN A 204 -19.92 -10.28 1.29
C GLN A 204 -20.50 -8.90 0.98
N GLN A 205 -20.27 -8.41 -0.23
CA GLN A 205 -20.71 -7.11 -0.71
C GLN A 205 -21.01 -7.15 -2.20
N TRP A 206 -21.68 -6.11 -2.72
CA TRP A 206 -21.94 -5.96 -4.15
C TRP A 206 -22.32 -4.51 -4.49
N LEU A 207 -21.91 -4.04 -5.67
CA LEU A 207 -22.51 -2.86 -6.31
C LEU A 207 -23.33 -3.31 -7.52
N ALA A 208 -24.60 -2.88 -7.57
CA ALA A 208 -25.33 -2.78 -8.81
C ALA A 208 -25.61 -1.31 -9.15
N ARG A 209 -25.67 -0.99 -10.44
CA ARG A 209 -26.12 0.32 -10.91
C ARG A 209 -26.82 0.26 -12.26
N ASN A 210 -27.74 1.20 -12.49
CA ASN A 210 -28.49 1.31 -13.76
C ASN A 210 -29.01 -0.04 -14.26
N SER A 211 -29.45 -0.90 -13.34
CA SER A 211 -29.88 -2.26 -13.65
C SER A 211 -31.34 -2.47 -13.25
N LYS A 212 -31.88 -3.61 -13.65
CA LYS A 212 -33.25 -4.02 -13.32
C LYS A 212 -33.25 -5.51 -13.01
N TRP A 213 -33.99 -5.90 -11.96
CA TRP A 213 -34.24 -7.30 -11.68
C TRP A 213 -35.69 -7.58 -11.27
N GLY A 214 -36.11 -8.85 -11.28
CA GLY A 214 -37.39 -9.27 -10.72
C GLY A 214 -37.42 -9.10 -9.20
N SER A 215 -36.42 -9.62 -8.49
CA SER A 215 -36.25 -9.43 -7.03
C SER A 215 -34.78 -9.59 -6.60
N TRP A 216 -34.46 -9.17 -5.38
CA TRP A 216 -33.13 -9.33 -4.78
C TRP A 216 -33.22 -10.20 -3.52
N GLY A 217 -32.36 -11.21 -3.41
CA GLY A 217 -32.52 -12.31 -2.46
C GLY A 217 -32.13 -12.02 -1.01
N ASN A 218 -30.94 -11.45 -0.78
CA ASN A 218 -30.42 -11.21 0.57
C ASN A 218 -29.27 -10.18 0.58
N ALA A 219 -28.75 -9.84 1.76
CA ALA A 219 -27.52 -9.08 1.96
C ALA A 219 -26.65 -9.72 3.06
N VAL A 220 -25.35 -9.46 3.01
CA VAL A 220 -24.40 -9.91 4.04
C VAL A 220 -23.80 -8.69 4.75
N TRP A 221 -22.89 -7.94 4.10
CA TRP A 221 -22.22 -6.81 4.76
C TRP A 221 -22.47 -5.45 4.12
N ASN A 222 -22.45 -5.35 2.79
CA ASN A 222 -22.56 -4.07 2.09
C ASN A 222 -23.11 -4.24 0.66
N MET A 223 -24.44 -4.18 0.49
CA MET A 223 -25.08 -4.29 -0.83
C MET A 223 -25.57 -2.90 -1.26
N VAL A 224 -25.00 -2.36 -2.34
CA VAL A 224 -25.23 -0.98 -2.79
C VAL A 224 -25.90 -0.99 -4.16
N PHE A 225 -26.92 -0.15 -4.31
CA PHE A 225 -27.73 -0.01 -5.52
C PHE A 225 -27.79 1.46 -5.91
N VAL A 226 -27.57 1.77 -7.18
CA VAL A 226 -27.49 3.14 -7.68
C VAL A 226 -28.23 3.27 -8.99
N GLY A 227 -29.37 3.96 -8.99
CA GLY A 227 -30.20 4.09 -10.18
C GLY A 227 -30.77 2.75 -10.65
N ASP A 228 -30.93 1.77 -9.76
CA ASP A 228 -31.53 0.48 -10.13
C ASP A 228 -33.05 0.52 -10.03
N ILE A 229 -33.71 -0.31 -10.83
CA ILE A 229 -35.14 -0.59 -10.78
C ILE A 229 -35.36 -1.85 -9.95
N ASN A 230 -36.32 -1.79 -9.02
CA ASN A 230 -36.62 -2.84 -8.03
C ASN A 230 -35.51 -3.06 -6.99
N ALA A 231 -34.70 -2.03 -6.71
CA ALA A 231 -33.77 -2.07 -5.58
C ALA A 231 -34.49 -2.26 -4.24
N PRO A 232 -33.95 -3.09 -3.32
CA PRO A 232 -34.52 -3.21 -1.99
C PRO A 232 -34.39 -1.88 -1.22
N SER A 233 -35.26 -1.69 -0.22
CA SER A 233 -35.26 -0.48 0.59
C SER A 233 -34.08 -0.47 1.57
N GLN A 234 -33.46 0.70 1.74
CA GLN A 234 -32.43 0.94 2.74
C GLN A 234 -32.98 1.31 4.14
N ALA A 235 -34.30 1.36 4.32
CA ALA A 235 -34.93 1.85 5.56
C ALA A 235 -34.58 1.05 6.83
N ASN A 236 -34.12 -0.19 6.66
CA ASN A 236 -33.78 -1.10 7.76
C ASN A 236 -32.26 -1.25 7.98
N PHE A 237 -31.42 -0.40 7.38
CA PHE A 237 -29.99 -0.42 7.68
C PHE A 237 -29.76 -0.16 9.19
N PRO A 238 -28.87 -0.92 9.88
CA PRO A 238 -27.94 -1.93 9.38
C PRO A 238 -28.45 -3.38 9.39
N THR A 239 -29.67 -3.65 9.84
CA THR A 239 -30.24 -5.01 9.88
C THR A 239 -30.30 -5.62 8.49
N ASP A 240 -30.87 -4.87 7.55
CA ASP A 240 -30.73 -5.15 6.13
C ASP A 240 -29.60 -4.27 5.60
N ALA A 241 -28.47 -4.88 5.23
CA ALA A 241 -27.27 -4.14 4.82
C ALA A 241 -27.37 -3.60 3.37
N TYR A 242 -28.47 -2.93 3.07
CA TYR A 242 -28.78 -2.30 1.79
C TYR A 242 -28.52 -0.80 1.83
N THR A 243 -27.86 -0.29 0.80
CA THR A 243 -27.73 1.14 0.52
C THR A 243 -28.33 1.41 -0.85
N THR A 244 -29.30 2.31 -0.94
CA THR A 244 -30.07 2.51 -2.17
C THR A 244 -30.10 3.99 -2.53
N VAL A 245 -29.45 4.32 -3.65
CA VAL A 245 -29.46 5.65 -4.24
C VAL A 245 -30.36 5.63 -5.47
N ALA A 246 -31.37 6.49 -5.49
CA ALA A 246 -32.46 6.41 -6.47
C ALA A 246 -32.02 6.60 -7.93
N GLN A 247 -30.96 7.37 -8.16
CA GLN A 247 -30.48 7.71 -9.50
C GLN A 247 -28.95 7.67 -9.55
N THR A 248 -28.41 7.26 -10.69
CA THR A 248 -26.98 7.41 -11.00
C THR A 248 -26.74 8.84 -11.50
N PRO A 249 -26.04 9.72 -10.74
CA PRO A 249 -26.05 11.15 -11.05
C PRO A 249 -25.35 11.52 -12.35
N ILE A 250 -24.27 10.82 -12.69
CA ILE A 250 -23.51 11.02 -13.92
C ILE A 250 -22.92 9.70 -14.37
N ILE A 251 -23.16 9.32 -15.61
CA ILE A 251 -22.61 8.09 -16.16
C ILE A 251 -22.54 8.17 -17.68
N ARG A 252 -21.53 7.52 -18.23
CA ARG A 252 -21.44 7.14 -19.63
C ARG A 252 -21.12 5.67 -19.60
N GLU A 253 -21.96 4.81 -20.15
CA GLU A 253 -21.68 3.38 -20.14
C GLU A 253 -20.39 3.06 -20.92
N LYS A 254 -19.71 1.98 -20.54
CA LYS A 254 -18.39 1.60 -21.08
C LYS A 254 -18.47 1.44 -22.61
N PRO A 255 -17.49 1.94 -23.39
CA PRO A 255 -17.40 1.63 -24.81
C PRO A 255 -17.21 0.13 -25.05
N TYR A 256 -17.87 -0.39 -26.09
CA TYR A 256 -17.83 -1.83 -26.42
C TYR A 256 -17.67 -2.08 -27.92
N LEU A 257 -16.99 -3.17 -28.25
CA LEU A 257 -16.83 -3.64 -29.63
C LEU A 257 -18.14 -4.28 -30.09
N TYR A 258 -18.57 -3.96 -31.31
CA TYR A 258 -19.71 -4.61 -31.95
C TYR A 258 -19.55 -4.71 -33.47
N VAL A 259 -20.46 -5.45 -34.10
CA VAL A 259 -20.59 -5.54 -35.55
C VAL A 259 -21.81 -4.72 -35.98
N THR A 260 -21.56 -3.75 -36.87
CA THR A 260 -22.61 -2.93 -37.49
C THR A 260 -23.55 -3.77 -38.36
N SER A 261 -24.70 -3.21 -38.73
CA SER A 261 -25.65 -3.86 -39.65
C SER A 261 -25.07 -4.18 -41.03
N THR A 262 -23.97 -3.53 -41.43
CA THR A 262 -23.24 -3.79 -42.67
C THR A 262 -22.10 -4.81 -42.52
N GLY A 263 -21.95 -5.42 -41.33
CA GLY A 263 -20.93 -6.44 -41.06
C GLY A 263 -19.55 -5.90 -40.70
N GLN A 264 -19.39 -4.57 -40.54
CA GLN A 264 -18.13 -3.95 -40.16
C GLN A 264 -17.98 -3.86 -38.64
N TYR A 265 -16.76 -4.05 -38.12
CA TYR A 265 -16.46 -3.82 -36.72
C TYR A 265 -16.42 -2.32 -36.40
N ALA A 266 -16.96 -1.98 -35.23
CA ALA A 266 -16.91 -0.63 -34.68
C ALA A 266 -16.90 -0.69 -33.15
N VAL A 267 -16.45 0.38 -32.52
CA VAL A 267 -16.62 0.59 -31.07
C VAL A 267 -17.79 1.54 -30.87
N PHE A 268 -18.83 1.07 -30.19
CA PHE A 268 -19.94 1.92 -29.77
C PHE A 268 -19.54 2.70 -28.53
N VAL A 269 -19.79 4.00 -28.53
CA VAL A 269 -19.50 4.93 -27.44
C VAL A 269 -20.84 5.47 -26.94
N PRO A 270 -21.35 4.96 -25.81
CA PRO A 270 -22.58 5.46 -25.20
C PRO A 270 -22.50 6.96 -24.90
N ALA A 271 -23.66 7.63 -24.97
CA ALA A 271 -23.77 9.05 -24.64
C ALA A 271 -23.55 9.29 -23.13
N LEU A 272 -23.10 10.51 -22.78
CA LEU A 272 -23.11 10.94 -21.39
C LEU A 272 -24.55 11.17 -20.93
N GLN A 273 -24.89 10.63 -19.77
CA GLN A 273 -26.20 10.74 -19.16
C GLN A 273 -26.08 11.20 -17.71
N THR A 274 -27.15 11.81 -17.20
CA THR A 274 -27.24 12.27 -15.81
C THR A 274 -28.55 11.82 -15.20
N ASN A 275 -28.53 11.59 -13.89
CA ASN A 275 -29.69 11.20 -13.10
C ASN A 275 -30.47 10.00 -13.70
N THR A 276 -29.74 8.98 -14.15
CA THR A 276 -30.34 7.83 -14.82
C THR A 276 -30.91 6.83 -13.82
N GLN A 277 -31.90 6.06 -14.27
CA GLN A 277 -32.43 4.91 -13.57
C GLN A 277 -32.74 3.79 -14.57
N GLY A 278 -32.26 2.58 -14.28
CA GLY A 278 -32.39 1.40 -15.12
C GLY A 278 -31.42 1.34 -16.30
N PRO A 279 -31.46 0.24 -17.08
CA PRO A 279 -30.53 0.00 -18.18
C PRO A 279 -30.76 0.95 -19.37
N SER A 280 -29.66 1.39 -19.96
CA SER A 280 -29.58 2.31 -21.10
C SER A 280 -30.18 1.74 -22.40
N TRP A 281 -30.35 0.41 -22.49
CA TRP A 281 -30.85 -0.30 -23.67
C TRP A 281 -32.27 -0.87 -23.48
N ALA A 282 -32.85 -0.77 -22.28
CA ALA A 282 -34.14 -1.40 -21.99
C ALA A 282 -35.34 -0.72 -22.69
N ALA A 283 -35.20 0.57 -23.03
CA ALA A 283 -36.24 1.37 -23.69
C ALA A 283 -35.99 1.60 -25.20
N GLY A 284 -35.07 0.84 -25.81
CA GLY A 284 -34.62 1.00 -27.19
C GLY A 284 -33.10 1.01 -27.29
N SER A 285 -32.55 1.28 -28.47
CA SER A 285 -31.09 1.30 -28.66
C SER A 285 -30.42 2.32 -27.74
N THR A 286 -29.32 1.92 -27.11
CA THR A 286 -28.50 2.81 -26.29
C THR A 286 -28.11 4.07 -27.07
N PRO A 287 -28.36 5.28 -26.57
CA PRO A 287 -27.91 6.50 -27.21
C PRO A 287 -26.38 6.56 -27.25
N GLY A 288 -25.80 6.98 -28.37
CA GLY A 288 -24.35 7.04 -28.53
C GLY A 288 -23.92 7.13 -29.98
N THR A 289 -22.63 6.97 -30.20
CA THR A 289 -21.99 7.08 -31.53
C THR A 289 -21.10 5.88 -31.80
N SER A 290 -21.00 5.48 -33.06
CA SER A 290 -20.10 4.40 -33.49
C SER A 290 -18.81 4.96 -34.07
N ILE A 291 -17.68 4.44 -33.61
CA ILE A 291 -16.35 4.74 -34.13
C ILE A 291 -15.87 3.53 -34.94
N SER A 292 -15.56 3.72 -36.23
CA SER A 292 -15.06 2.64 -37.08
C SER A 292 -13.79 2.02 -36.50
N ILE A 293 -13.66 0.70 -36.59
CA ILE A 293 -12.45 -0.01 -36.15
C ILE A 293 -11.18 0.50 -36.84
N ASP A 294 -11.30 1.05 -38.06
CA ASP A 294 -10.18 1.62 -38.81
C ASP A 294 -9.56 2.84 -38.12
N GLN A 295 -10.28 3.48 -37.19
CA GLN A 295 -9.76 4.59 -36.37
C GLN A 295 -8.96 4.10 -35.15
N PHE A 296 -8.88 2.79 -34.92
CA PHE A 296 -8.10 2.19 -33.85
C PHE A 296 -6.79 1.60 -34.38
N TYR A 297 -5.74 1.72 -33.59
CA TYR A 297 -4.59 0.85 -33.68
C TYR A 297 -4.87 -0.41 -32.86
N ILE A 298 -4.89 -1.55 -33.54
CA ILE A 298 -5.11 -2.86 -32.94
C ILE A 298 -3.78 -3.40 -32.44
N ALA A 299 -3.52 -3.20 -31.16
CA ALA A 299 -2.25 -3.56 -30.53
C ALA A 299 -2.23 -5.05 -30.21
N GLN A 300 -1.26 -5.78 -30.76
CA GLN A 300 -1.01 -7.19 -30.43
C GLN A 300 0.27 -7.32 -29.57
N PRO A 301 0.34 -8.27 -28.61
CA PRO A 301 1.47 -8.36 -27.68
C PRO A 301 2.82 -8.57 -28.36
N SER A 302 2.83 -9.27 -29.49
CA SER A 302 4.05 -9.61 -30.25
C SER A 302 4.57 -8.48 -31.14
N THR A 303 3.77 -7.44 -31.40
CA THR A 303 4.11 -6.40 -32.38
C THR A 303 4.00 -4.97 -31.84
N ALA A 304 3.19 -4.74 -30.82
CA ALA A 304 3.03 -3.43 -30.22
C ALA A 304 4.19 -3.11 -29.27
N SER A 305 4.66 -1.87 -29.32
CA SER A 305 5.62 -1.30 -28.37
C SER A 305 5.10 0.05 -27.88
N ALA A 306 5.64 0.58 -26.77
CA ALA A 306 5.28 1.92 -26.32
C ALA A 306 5.48 2.98 -27.42
N ALA A 307 6.52 2.84 -28.24
CA ALA A 307 6.79 3.73 -29.37
C ALA A 307 5.72 3.65 -30.47
N SER A 308 5.30 2.45 -30.87
CA SER A 308 4.25 2.29 -31.89
C SER A 308 2.89 2.78 -31.39
N LEU A 309 2.58 2.52 -30.12
CA LEU A 309 1.36 3.00 -29.46
C LEU A 309 1.31 4.53 -29.38
N ASN A 310 2.40 5.18 -28.94
CA ASN A 310 2.50 6.64 -28.92
C ASN A 310 2.47 7.26 -30.33
N SER A 311 3.04 6.59 -31.32
CA SER A 311 2.95 7.01 -32.72
C SER A 311 1.51 6.95 -33.23
N ALA A 312 0.75 5.92 -32.88
CA ALA A 312 -0.67 5.82 -33.22
C ALA A 312 -1.51 6.90 -32.52
N LEU A 313 -1.28 7.14 -31.22
CA LEU A 313 -1.97 8.18 -30.45
C LEU A 313 -1.74 9.58 -31.06
N SER A 314 -0.49 9.91 -31.37
CA SER A 314 -0.12 11.18 -32.01
C SER A 314 -0.67 11.32 -33.44
N ALA A 315 -0.83 10.21 -34.16
CA ALA A 315 -1.45 10.18 -35.48
C ALA A 315 -2.99 10.24 -35.47
N GLY A 316 -3.62 10.46 -34.30
CA GLY A 316 -5.08 10.59 -34.23
C GLY A 316 -5.83 9.27 -34.04
N LYS A 317 -5.14 8.14 -33.83
CA LYS A 317 -5.81 6.85 -33.59
C LYS A 317 -6.24 6.70 -32.14
N HIS A 318 -7.24 5.87 -31.92
CA HIS A 318 -7.55 5.24 -30.64
C HIS A 318 -6.73 3.95 -30.49
N ILE A 319 -6.72 3.34 -29.30
CA ILE A 319 -6.00 2.08 -29.06
C ILE A 319 -6.97 0.99 -28.63
N LEU A 320 -6.85 -0.18 -29.26
CA LEU A 320 -7.49 -1.40 -28.80
C LEU A 320 -6.41 -2.45 -28.51
N PHE A 321 -6.28 -2.86 -27.26
CA PHE A 321 -5.39 -3.93 -26.83
C PHE A 321 -6.10 -5.27 -26.96
N THR A 322 -5.53 -6.17 -27.75
CA THR A 322 -5.97 -7.57 -27.83
C THR A 322 -5.47 -8.38 -26.62
N PRO A 323 -5.95 -9.61 -26.37
CA PRO A 323 -5.58 -10.38 -25.18
C PRO A 323 -4.07 -10.69 -25.12
N GLY A 324 -3.41 -10.23 -24.05
CA GLY A 324 -2.03 -10.57 -23.72
C GLY A 324 -1.37 -9.61 -22.74
N ILE A 325 -0.05 -9.74 -22.59
CA ILE A 325 0.78 -8.94 -21.70
C ILE A 325 1.69 -8.01 -22.52
N TYR A 326 1.71 -6.72 -22.17
CA TYR A 326 2.41 -5.68 -22.91
C TYR A 326 3.42 -4.98 -21.99
N PRO A 327 4.72 -5.34 -22.08
CA PRO A 327 5.79 -4.57 -21.46
C PRO A 327 5.95 -3.22 -22.17
N LEU A 328 5.94 -2.13 -21.40
CA LEU A 328 6.03 -0.76 -21.89
C LEU A 328 7.29 -0.09 -21.35
N ASN A 329 8.28 0.12 -22.21
CA ASN A 329 9.53 0.80 -21.87
C ASN A 329 9.42 2.33 -21.90
N ASP A 330 8.23 2.88 -22.17
CA ASP A 330 7.92 4.29 -22.15
C ASP A 330 6.43 4.49 -21.82
N THR A 331 6.08 5.65 -21.27
CA THR A 331 4.70 6.00 -20.92
C THR A 331 3.85 6.21 -22.16
N LEU A 332 2.62 5.69 -22.17
CA LEU A 332 1.62 6.03 -23.18
C LEU A 332 1.04 7.40 -22.88
N ARG A 333 1.19 8.35 -23.81
CA ARG A 333 0.82 9.75 -23.61
C ARG A 333 -0.49 10.05 -24.35
N VAL A 334 -1.58 10.17 -23.60
CA VAL A 334 -2.90 10.51 -24.13
C VAL A 334 -3.11 12.02 -24.04
N THR A 335 -2.88 12.71 -25.16
CA THR A 335 -2.96 14.18 -25.24
C THR A 335 -4.17 14.68 -26.04
N ARG A 336 -4.85 13.80 -26.77
CA ARG A 336 -6.00 14.16 -27.61
C ARG A 336 -7.30 13.94 -26.84
N PRO A 337 -8.21 14.94 -26.80
CA PRO A 337 -9.57 14.74 -26.28
C PRO A 337 -10.28 13.56 -26.92
N ASP A 338 -11.22 12.96 -26.20
CA ASP A 338 -12.06 11.83 -26.66
C ASP A 338 -11.30 10.56 -27.05
N THR A 339 -10.01 10.45 -26.71
CA THR A 339 -9.23 9.24 -26.98
C THR A 339 -9.80 8.04 -26.20
N ILE A 340 -10.00 6.92 -26.91
CA ILE A 340 -10.38 5.64 -26.34
C ILE A 340 -9.15 4.73 -26.26
N ILE A 341 -8.91 4.17 -25.09
CA ILE A 341 -8.04 3.02 -24.86
C ILE A 341 -8.93 1.89 -24.34
N LEU A 342 -9.07 0.81 -25.13
CA LEU A 342 -9.96 -0.31 -24.83
C LEU A 342 -9.17 -1.62 -24.78
N GLY A 343 -9.41 -2.45 -23.78
CA GLY A 343 -8.89 -3.81 -23.69
C GLY A 343 -9.91 -4.88 -24.05
N LEU A 344 -9.47 -5.91 -24.79
CA LEU A 344 -10.19 -7.16 -25.02
C LEU A 344 -9.43 -8.33 -24.39
N GLY A 345 -10.14 -9.22 -23.68
CA GLY A 345 -9.53 -10.35 -22.98
C GLY A 345 -8.64 -9.97 -21.80
N VAL A 346 -8.98 -8.87 -21.11
CA VAL A 346 -8.31 -8.43 -19.88
C VAL A 346 -6.78 -8.29 -20.04
N PRO A 347 -6.30 -7.50 -21.03
CA PRO A 347 -4.88 -7.36 -21.30
C PRO A 347 -4.15 -6.65 -20.14
N SER A 348 -2.89 -7.03 -19.94
CA SER A 348 -2.04 -6.48 -18.88
C SER A 348 -0.98 -5.54 -19.46
N LEU A 349 -0.89 -4.32 -18.95
CA LEU A 349 0.17 -3.37 -19.29
C LEU A 349 1.19 -3.32 -18.14
N ILE A 350 2.48 -3.44 -18.45
CA ILE A 350 3.56 -3.46 -17.45
C ILE A 350 4.58 -2.36 -17.77
N PRO A 351 4.66 -1.25 -17.00
CA PRO A 351 5.69 -0.26 -17.19
C PRO A 351 7.05 -0.80 -16.75
N THR A 352 8.05 -0.78 -17.63
CA THR A 352 9.41 -1.28 -17.34
C THR A 352 10.42 -0.16 -17.12
N SER A 353 10.01 1.10 -17.27
CA SER A 353 10.87 2.28 -17.20
C SER A 353 10.87 3.01 -15.84
N GLY A 354 10.05 2.58 -14.87
CA GLY A 354 9.83 3.33 -13.63
C GLY A 354 9.00 4.60 -13.80
N GLN A 355 8.30 4.73 -14.93
CA GLN A 355 7.33 5.79 -15.22
C GLN A 355 5.92 5.20 -15.26
N PRO A 356 4.85 6.02 -15.17
CA PRO A 356 3.49 5.53 -15.38
C PRO A 356 3.33 4.78 -16.69
N ALA A 357 2.51 3.73 -16.71
CA ALA A 357 2.16 3.02 -17.93
C ALA A 357 1.36 3.94 -18.87
N ILE A 358 0.45 4.73 -18.31
CA ILE A 358 -0.38 5.69 -19.04
C ILE A 358 -0.36 7.03 -18.31
N SER A 359 -0.19 8.12 -19.06
CA SER A 359 -0.46 9.48 -18.62
C SER A 359 -1.47 10.15 -19.55
N VAL A 360 -2.48 10.78 -18.95
CA VAL A 360 -3.49 11.56 -19.66
C VAL A 360 -3.24 13.03 -19.41
N ALA A 361 -3.25 13.86 -20.46
CA ALA A 361 -3.23 15.31 -20.33
C ALA A 361 -4.55 15.82 -19.69
N ASP A 362 -4.59 17.09 -19.29
CA ASP A 362 -5.81 17.73 -18.75
C ASP A 362 -6.81 18.03 -19.89
N VAL A 363 -7.38 16.98 -20.48
CA VAL A 363 -8.24 17.02 -21.68
C VAL A 363 -9.56 16.30 -21.49
N ASP A 364 -10.56 16.73 -22.26
CA ASP A 364 -11.92 16.19 -22.21
C ASP A 364 -12.01 14.74 -22.70
N GLY A 365 -12.97 14.01 -22.12
CA GLY A 365 -13.62 12.89 -22.80
C GLY A 365 -12.80 11.62 -22.96
N VAL A 366 -11.61 11.49 -22.37
CA VAL A 366 -10.81 10.28 -22.51
C VAL A 366 -11.53 9.09 -21.88
N LYS A 367 -11.43 7.91 -22.50
CA LYS A 367 -12.09 6.68 -22.02
C LYS A 367 -11.04 5.58 -21.96
N ILE A 368 -10.73 5.08 -20.75
CA ILE A 368 -9.79 3.97 -20.53
C ILE A 368 -10.57 2.81 -19.94
N ALA A 369 -10.57 1.66 -20.60
CA ALA A 369 -11.50 0.58 -20.31
C ALA A 369 -10.88 -0.82 -20.39
N GLY A 370 -11.14 -1.65 -19.37
CA GLY A 370 -10.91 -3.10 -19.42
C GLY A 370 -9.44 -3.51 -19.44
N LEU A 371 -8.62 -2.90 -18.59
CA LEU A 371 -7.18 -3.14 -18.52
C LEU A 371 -6.76 -3.62 -17.13
N ILE A 372 -5.79 -4.52 -17.10
CA ILE A 372 -4.92 -4.69 -15.94
C ILE A 372 -3.68 -3.80 -16.16
N ILE A 373 -3.30 -3.03 -15.14
CA ILE A 373 -2.05 -2.28 -15.10
C ILE A 373 -1.22 -2.91 -13.98
N ASP A 374 -0.28 -3.76 -14.36
CA ASP A 374 0.61 -4.47 -13.45
C ASP A 374 1.82 -3.59 -13.14
N ALA A 375 2.20 -3.50 -11.87
CA ALA A 375 3.42 -2.80 -11.49
C ALA A 375 4.66 -3.53 -12.02
N GLY A 376 5.60 -2.78 -12.60
CA GLY A 376 6.90 -3.32 -13.01
C GLY A 376 7.87 -3.48 -11.84
N ALA A 377 8.98 -4.16 -12.10
CA ALA A 377 10.06 -4.36 -11.12
C ALA A 377 10.73 -3.04 -10.67
N ILE A 378 10.70 -2.00 -11.53
CA ILE A 378 11.19 -0.66 -11.21
C ILE A 378 10.02 0.15 -10.64
N ASN A 379 10.24 0.77 -9.47
CA ASN A 379 9.22 1.55 -8.80
C ASN A 379 8.74 2.71 -9.68
N SER A 380 7.42 2.80 -9.88
CA SER A 380 6.78 3.90 -10.59
C SER A 380 6.08 4.84 -9.60
N PRO A 381 6.12 6.17 -9.79
CA PRO A 381 5.45 7.12 -8.89
C PRO A 381 3.92 6.98 -8.92
N SER A 382 3.37 6.60 -10.07
CA SER A 382 2.02 6.09 -10.26
C SER A 382 2.00 5.11 -11.43
N LEU A 383 0.99 4.24 -11.54
CA LEU A 383 0.83 3.38 -12.72
C LEU A 383 -0.07 4.03 -13.78
N LEU A 384 -1.09 4.77 -13.35
CA LEU A 384 -1.93 5.63 -14.20
C LEU A 384 -1.98 7.04 -13.60
N GLU A 385 -1.73 8.05 -14.41
CA GLU A 385 -1.91 9.47 -14.07
C GLU A 385 -2.95 10.11 -14.99
N VAL A 386 -4.02 10.67 -14.42
CA VAL A 386 -5.09 11.38 -15.16
C VAL A 386 -5.01 12.87 -14.89
N GLY A 387 -4.51 13.62 -15.87
CA GLY A 387 -4.12 15.01 -15.73
C GLY A 387 -2.77 15.16 -15.05
N PRO A 388 -1.90 16.12 -15.44
CA PRO A 388 -0.70 16.44 -14.70
C PRO A 388 -1.01 17.07 -13.33
N THR A 389 -0.05 17.04 -12.41
CA THR A 389 -0.15 17.78 -11.13
C THR A 389 -0.44 19.27 -11.40
N GLY A 390 -1.43 19.83 -10.70
CA GLY A 390 -1.90 21.22 -10.92
C GLY A 390 -3.00 21.37 -11.98
N SER A 391 -3.55 20.27 -12.50
CA SER A 391 -4.74 20.27 -13.35
C SER A 391 -5.88 21.09 -12.74
N SER A 392 -6.54 21.88 -13.57
CA SER A 392 -7.55 22.86 -13.12
C SER A 392 -8.69 23.06 -14.13
N ALA A 393 -8.63 22.41 -15.29
CA ALA A 393 -9.70 22.48 -16.27
C ALA A 393 -10.99 21.83 -15.72
N ASN A 394 -12.14 22.39 -16.11
CA ASN A 394 -13.45 21.82 -15.79
C ASN A 394 -13.89 20.93 -16.95
N HIS A 395 -14.07 19.63 -16.67
CA HIS A 395 -14.45 18.63 -17.66
C HIS A 395 -15.91 18.14 -17.49
N SER A 396 -16.74 18.84 -16.72
CA SER A 396 -18.12 18.39 -16.40
C SER A 396 -19.00 18.11 -17.62
N ALA A 397 -18.80 18.79 -18.74
CA ALA A 397 -19.57 18.59 -19.98
C ALA A 397 -19.14 17.33 -20.76
N ASN A 398 -17.88 16.94 -20.66
CA ASN A 398 -17.35 15.72 -21.29
C ASN A 398 -16.22 15.13 -20.43
N PRO A 399 -16.55 14.46 -19.31
CA PRO A 399 -15.54 13.97 -18.40
C PRO A 399 -14.68 12.85 -19.00
N THR A 400 -13.48 12.70 -18.45
CA THR A 400 -12.70 11.47 -18.61
C THR A 400 -13.33 10.36 -17.77
N PHE A 401 -13.43 9.16 -18.35
CA PHE A 401 -13.97 7.96 -17.69
C PHE A 401 -12.94 6.82 -17.63
N LEU A 402 -12.92 6.15 -16.48
CA LEU A 402 -12.10 4.97 -16.20
C LEU A 402 -13.03 3.78 -15.90
N TYR A 403 -12.92 2.71 -16.68
CA TYR A 403 -13.81 1.54 -16.58
C TYR A 403 -13.02 0.26 -16.40
N ASP A 404 -13.50 -0.62 -15.53
CA ASP A 404 -12.99 -1.99 -15.40
C ASP A 404 -11.46 -2.04 -15.31
N LEU A 405 -10.88 -1.13 -14.52
CA LEU A 405 -9.43 -1.04 -14.37
C LEU A 405 -9.01 -1.80 -13.13
N THR A 406 -8.06 -2.70 -13.32
CA THR A 406 -7.35 -3.35 -12.23
C THR A 406 -5.94 -2.81 -12.16
N VAL A 407 -5.54 -2.29 -11.01
CA VAL A 407 -4.13 -2.11 -10.67
C VAL A 407 -3.71 -3.30 -9.84
N ARG A 408 -2.57 -3.89 -10.20
CA ARG A 408 -1.99 -5.00 -9.43
C ARG A 408 -0.53 -4.76 -9.13
N THR A 409 -0.18 -4.79 -7.84
CA THR A 409 1.20 -4.66 -7.37
C THR A 409 1.70 -5.99 -6.82
N ALA A 410 2.49 -6.67 -7.65
CA ALA A 410 2.93 -8.04 -7.48
C ALA A 410 1.84 -9.11 -7.64
N GLY A 411 2.13 -10.38 -7.31
CA GLY A 411 1.23 -11.52 -7.47
C GLY A 411 1.68 -12.45 -8.62
N PRO A 412 1.57 -12.05 -9.90
CA PRO A 412 2.12 -12.82 -11.01
C PRO A 412 3.63 -12.71 -11.14
N THR A 413 4.19 -11.56 -10.77
CA THR A 413 5.63 -11.25 -10.78
C THR A 413 5.90 -10.21 -9.70
N ALA A 414 7.14 -10.01 -9.27
CA ALA A 414 7.45 -8.91 -8.36
C ALA A 414 7.20 -7.53 -9.01
N GLY A 415 6.56 -6.62 -8.28
CA GLY A 415 6.27 -5.26 -8.74
C GLY A 415 6.12 -4.28 -7.58
N LYS A 416 6.38 -2.99 -7.85
CA LYS A 416 6.26 -1.91 -6.86
C LYS A 416 5.92 -0.57 -7.50
N ASN A 417 5.19 0.26 -6.77
CA ASN A 417 4.79 1.60 -7.19
C ASN A 417 4.38 2.42 -5.96
N ASP A 418 4.52 3.73 -6.00
CA ASP A 418 4.07 4.58 -4.89
C ASP A 418 2.53 4.67 -4.86
N VAL A 419 1.91 4.95 -6.01
CA VAL A 419 0.45 5.10 -6.16
C VAL A 419 -0.06 4.19 -7.29
N GLY A 420 -1.23 3.57 -7.15
CA GLY A 420 -1.84 2.84 -8.27
C GLY A 420 -2.34 3.81 -9.34
N ILE A 421 -3.40 4.55 -9.02
CA ILE A 421 -4.00 5.57 -9.88
C ILE A 421 -3.94 6.93 -9.18
N LYS A 422 -3.42 7.94 -9.89
CA LYS A 422 -3.46 9.35 -9.46
C LYS A 422 -4.38 10.15 -10.38
N ILE A 423 -5.37 10.82 -9.81
CA ILE A 423 -6.37 11.61 -10.54
C ILE A 423 -6.19 13.08 -10.17
N ASN A 424 -5.66 13.88 -11.10
CA ASN A 424 -5.49 15.32 -10.93
C ASN A 424 -6.60 16.11 -11.65
N SER A 425 -7.04 15.66 -12.83
CA SER A 425 -8.12 16.31 -13.58
C SER A 425 -9.43 16.32 -12.80
N HIS A 426 -10.19 17.39 -12.95
CA HIS A 426 -11.51 17.51 -12.33
C HIS A 426 -12.56 16.66 -13.06
N ASN A 427 -13.67 16.37 -12.39
CA ASN A 427 -14.85 15.70 -12.94
C ASN A 427 -14.67 14.25 -13.43
N VAL A 428 -13.49 13.64 -13.27
CA VAL A 428 -13.23 12.25 -13.67
C VAL A 428 -14.25 11.30 -13.04
N VAL A 429 -14.71 10.33 -13.82
CA VAL A 429 -15.62 9.29 -13.36
C VAL A 429 -14.94 7.94 -13.42
N GLY A 430 -14.75 7.29 -12.27
CA GLY A 430 -14.34 5.89 -12.19
C GLY A 430 -15.54 4.97 -12.02
N ASP A 431 -15.52 3.84 -12.69
CA ASP A 431 -16.64 2.90 -12.74
C ASP A 431 -16.12 1.47 -12.80
N GLN A 432 -16.16 0.77 -11.66
CA GLN A 432 -15.46 -0.48 -11.38
C GLN A 432 -13.93 -0.31 -11.44
N LEU A 433 -13.33 0.03 -10.30
CA LEU A 433 -11.88 0.07 -10.15
C LEU A 433 -11.46 -0.90 -9.04
N TRP A 434 -10.49 -1.76 -9.32
CA TRP A 434 -9.84 -2.58 -8.31
C TRP A 434 -8.36 -2.25 -8.19
N LEU A 435 -7.92 -1.76 -7.05
CA LEU A 435 -6.53 -1.41 -6.79
C LEU A 435 -6.02 -2.37 -5.73
N TRP A 436 -5.23 -3.34 -6.15
CA TRP A 436 -4.83 -4.47 -5.32
C TRP A 436 -3.32 -4.54 -5.21
N ARG A 437 -2.79 -4.26 -4.02
CA ARG A 437 -1.44 -4.70 -3.68
C ARG A 437 -1.53 -6.16 -3.26
N ALA A 438 -0.73 -7.02 -3.89
CA ALA A 438 -0.86 -8.45 -3.69
C ALA A 438 -0.68 -8.88 -2.23
N ASP A 439 -1.68 -9.59 -1.68
CA ASP A 439 -1.63 -10.28 -0.38
C ASP A 439 -1.15 -11.74 -0.50
N HIS A 440 -1.18 -12.30 -1.71
CA HIS A 440 -0.70 -13.63 -2.06
C HIS A 440 -0.09 -13.68 -3.47
N GLY A 441 0.61 -14.78 -3.79
CA GLY A 441 1.35 -14.95 -5.04
C GLY A 441 2.82 -14.51 -4.93
N GLU A 442 3.50 -14.45 -6.08
CA GLU A 442 4.91 -14.07 -6.15
C GLU A 442 5.12 -12.61 -5.75
N GLY A 443 6.06 -12.37 -4.83
CA GLY A 443 6.44 -11.03 -4.41
C GLY A 443 5.47 -10.34 -3.43
N ALA A 444 4.43 -11.02 -2.96
CA ALA A 444 3.50 -10.50 -1.96
C ALA A 444 4.11 -10.52 -0.55
N ALA A 445 4.71 -9.40 -0.12
CA ALA A 445 5.24 -9.23 1.23
C ALA A 445 5.58 -7.76 1.52
N TRP A 446 5.47 -7.37 2.79
CA TRP A 446 5.58 -5.98 3.28
C TRP A 446 6.69 -5.14 2.64
N ASN A 447 7.91 -5.68 2.56
CA ASN A 447 9.10 -5.00 2.04
C ASN A 447 9.44 -5.35 0.56
N ILE A 448 8.64 -6.20 -0.09
CA ILE A 448 8.90 -6.71 -1.44
C ILE A 448 8.04 -5.99 -2.49
N ASN A 449 6.74 -5.83 -2.22
CA ASN A 449 5.79 -5.10 -3.07
C ASN A 449 5.25 -3.83 -2.37
N PRO A 450 6.11 -2.90 -1.95
CA PRO A 450 5.66 -1.70 -1.26
C PRO A 450 4.81 -0.83 -2.18
N THR A 451 3.71 -0.31 -1.62
CA THR A 451 2.83 0.68 -2.21
C THR A 451 2.31 1.64 -1.15
N LYS A 452 2.33 2.95 -1.39
CA LYS A 452 1.79 3.90 -0.40
C LYS A 452 0.26 3.85 -0.43
N SER A 453 -0.31 4.05 -1.62
CA SER A 453 -1.76 4.12 -1.81
C SER A 453 -2.20 3.46 -3.10
N GLY A 454 -3.41 2.90 -3.12
CA GLY A 454 -4.02 2.48 -4.37
C GLY A 454 -4.46 3.68 -5.17
N LEU A 455 -5.22 4.59 -4.54
CA LEU A 455 -5.86 5.72 -5.19
C LEU A 455 -5.52 7.04 -4.50
N VAL A 456 -5.08 8.02 -5.29
CA VAL A 456 -4.96 9.43 -4.85
C VAL A 456 -5.79 10.32 -5.76
N VAL A 457 -6.75 11.05 -5.19
CA VAL A 457 -7.65 11.96 -5.91
C VAL A 457 -7.37 13.41 -5.52
N ASN A 458 -6.76 14.17 -6.42
CA ASN A 458 -6.51 15.60 -6.27
C ASN A 458 -7.58 16.44 -6.98
N GLY A 459 -8.20 15.91 -8.04
CA GLY A 459 -9.21 16.61 -8.82
C GLY A 459 -10.51 16.83 -8.06
N ASN A 460 -11.16 17.98 -8.30
CA ASN A 460 -12.48 18.28 -7.76
C ASN A 460 -13.59 17.55 -8.54
N ASN A 461 -14.72 17.29 -7.88
CA ASN A 461 -15.95 16.72 -8.44
C ASN A 461 -15.76 15.34 -9.10
N VAL A 462 -14.77 14.58 -8.63
CA VAL A 462 -14.52 13.20 -9.07
C VAL A 462 -15.62 12.30 -8.52
N THR A 463 -16.13 11.39 -9.34
CA THR A 463 -17.19 10.43 -8.97
C THR A 463 -16.69 9.00 -9.15
N MET A 464 -16.92 8.13 -8.17
CA MET A 464 -16.55 6.72 -8.23
C MET A 464 -17.77 5.84 -8.02
N TYR A 465 -17.94 4.83 -8.87
CA TYR A 465 -18.87 3.73 -8.68
C TYR A 465 -18.07 2.45 -8.58
N GLY A 466 -18.19 1.71 -7.47
CA GLY A 466 -17.57 0.40 -7.34
C GLY A 466 -16.06 0.50 -7.16
N LEU A 467 -15.63 1.12 -6.05
CA LEU A 467 -14.22 1.27 -5.72
C LEU A 467 -13.76 0.17 -4.75
N PHE A 468 -12.90 -0.73 -5.23
CA PHE A 468 -12.28 -1.80 -4.46
C PHE A 468 -10.79 -1.47 -4.29
N ASN A 469 -10.28 -1.34 -3.07
CA ASN A 469 -8.93 -0.81 -2.84
C ASN A 469 -8.24 -1.45 -1.62
N GLU A 470 -7.18 -2.22 -1.84
CA GLU A 470 -6.75 -3.25 -0.89
C GLU A 470 -5.23 -3.35 -0.66
N HIS A 471 -4.89 -3.56 0.61
CA HIS A 471 -3.60 -3.97 1.17
C HIS A 471 -2.41 -3.01 1.04
N HIS A 472 -2.60 -1.77 0.60
CA HIS A 472 -1.54 -0.76 0.52
C HIS A 472 -0.92 -0.42 1.88
N ASN A 473 0.34 0.01 1.91
CA ASN A 473 1.10 0.23 3.14
C ASN A 473 0.65 1.47 3.93
N GLU A 474 0.08 2.49 3.27
CA GLU A 474 -0.45 3.69 3.92
C GLU A 474 -1.98 3.79 3.73
N TYR A 475 -2.51 4.96 3.41
CA TYR A 475 -3.93 5.13 3.09
C TYR A 475 -4.26 4.38 1.81
N GLN A 476 -5.25 3.48 1.83
CA GLN A 476 -5.69 2.77 0.62
C GLN A 476 -6.18 3.81 -0.41
N THR A 477 -7.07 4.70 0.05
CA THR A 477 -7.58 5.85 -0.69
C THR A 477 -7.25 7.15 0.03
N LEU A 478 -6.61 8.09 -0.67
CA LEU A 478 -6.42 9.47 -0.23
C LEU A 478 -7.17 10.44 -1.15
N TRP A 479 -8.10 11.20 -0.58
CA TRP A 479 -8.95 12.15 -1.29
C TRP A 479 -8.67 13.59 -0.88
N ASN A 480 -8.09 14.36 -1.78
CA ASN A 480 -7.69 15.76 -1.58
C ASN A 480 -8.62 16.77 -2.27
N GLY A 481 -9.39 16.34 -3.28
CA GLY A 481 -10.30 17.20 -4.04
C GLY A 481 -11.68 17.40 -3.40
N ASN A 482 -12.30 18.56 -3.61
CA ASN A 482 -13.66 18.86 -3.15
C ASN A 482 -14.74 18.27 -4.05
N GLY A 483 -15.93 18.06 -3.51
CA GLY A 483 -17.11 17.58 -4.25
C GLY A 483 -17.01 16.12 -4.66
N GLY A 484 -16.14 15.35 -4.01
CA GLY A 484 -15.97 13.93 -4.27
C GLY A 484 -17.24 13.14 -3.95
N ARG A 485 -17.57 12.17 -4.79
CA ARG A 485 -18.71 11.27 -4.59
C ARG A 485 -18.29 9.82 -4.79
N VAL A 486 -18.55 8.95 -3.82
CA VAL A 486 -18.24 7.52 -3.93
C VAL A 486 -19.47 6.69 -3.64
N TYR A 487 -19.89 5.89 -4.62
CA TYR A 487 -20.95 4.92 -4.46
C TYR A 487 -20.33 3.54 -4.44
N PHE A 488 -20.46 2.88 -3.29
CA PHE A 488 -19.77 1.65 -2.94
C PHE A 488 -18.25 1.82 -2.78
N TYR A 489 -17.77 1.46 -1.60
CA TYR A 489 -16.36 1.24 -1.31
C TYR A 489 -16.18 -0.10 -0.60
N GLN A 490 -15.19 -0.87 -1.05
CA GLN A 490 -14.72 -2.05 -0.36
C GLN A 490 -13.19 -1.96 -0.22
N SER A 491 -12.71 -2.35 0.95
CA SER A 491 -11.28 -2.38 1.22
C SER A 491 -10.92 -3.38 2.28
N GLU A 492 -9.76 -3.99 2.10
CA GLU A 492 -9.05 -4.72 3.14
C GLU A 492 -7.72 -4.04 3.44
N ILE A 493 -7.45 -3.76 4.72
CA ILE A 493 -6.16 -3.19 5.14
C ILE A 493 -5.05 -4.28 5.12
N PRO A 494 -3.76 -3.93 4.97
CA PRO A 494 -2.68 -4.90 4.76
C PRO A 494 -2.64 -5.98 5.83
N TYR A 495 -2.52 -7.24 5.40
CA TYR A 495 -2.43 -8.38 6.32
C TYR A 495 -1.05 -8.51 6.96
N ASP A 496 -0.03 -8.08 6.23
CA ASP A 496 1.38 -8.41 6.42
C ASP A 496 2.16 -7.31 7.14
N VAL A 497 1.47 -6.47 7.91
CA VAL A 497 2.10 -5.47 8.78
C VAL A 497 2.99 -6.18 9.81
N PRO A 498 4.29 -5.87 9.90
CA PRO A 498 5.21 -6.66 10.71
C PRO A 498 5.17 -6.33 12.20
N ASN A 499 4.79 -5.09 12.57
CA ASN A 499 4.59 -4.63 13.95
C ASN A 499 3.95 -3.23 13.97
N GLN A 500 3.40 -2.84 15.13
CA GLN A 500 2.72 -1.55 15.28
C GLN A 500 3.64 -0.35 14.98
N SER A 501 4.89 -0.34 15.47
CA SER A 501 5.80 0.80 15.28
C SER A 501 6.17 1.08 13.82
N SER A 502 6.07 0.07 12.96
CA SER A 502 6.30 0.22 11.51
C SER A 502 5.10 0.76 10.74
N TRP A 503 3.92 0.78 11.37
CA TRP A 503 2.66 1.15 10.74
C TRP A 503 1.87 2.09 11.64
N MET A 504 2.36 3.33 11.66
CA MET A 504 1.77 4.45 12.40
C MET A 504 1.59 5.62 11.45
N SER A 505 0.45 6.29 11.51
CA SER A 505 0.19 7.54 10.78
C SER A 505 0.45 8.76 11.66
N LYS A 506 0.23 9.96 11.10
CA LYS A 506 0.38 11.27 11.79
C LYS A 506 1.71 11.37 12.54
N ASN A 507 2.81 11.10 11.83
CA ASN A 507 4.18 11.15 12.37
C ASN A 507 4.41 10.25 13.59
N GLY A 508 3.81 9.05 13.60
CA GLY A 508 4.01 8.07 14.66
C GLY A 508 3.07 8.21 15.86
N THR A 509 2.06 9.08 15.79
CA THR A 509 1.16 9.38 16.91
C THR A 509 -0.16 8.62 16.88
N VAL A 510 -0.53 8.03 15.73
CA VAL A 510 -1.79 7.30 15.55
C VAL A 510 -1.53 5.90 15.01
N ASN A 511 -2.21 4.91 15.57
CA ASN A 511 -2.09 3.51 15.16
C ASN A 511 -2.63 3.30 13.74
N GLY A 512 -1.78 2.81 12.84
CA GLY A 512 -2.15 2.48 11.48
C GLY A 512 -2.54 3.68 10.61
N TYR A 513 -2.95 3.37 9.39
CA TYR A 513 -3.50 4.33 8.42
C TYR A 513 -4.95 3.96 8.15
N ALA A 514 -5.82 4.97 8.08
CA ALA A 514 -7.20 4.75 7.67
C ALA A 514 -7.25 4.16 6.25
N SER A 515 -8.23 3.31 5.98
CA SER A 515 -8.43 2.82 4.61
C SER A 515 -8.88 3.97 3.70
N TYR A 516 -9.85 4.75 4.18
CA TYR A 516 -10.44 5.85 3.42
C TYR A 516 -10.15 7.18 4.11
N LYS A 517 -9.19 7.96 3.56
CA LYS A 517 -8.81 9.27 4.07
C LYS A 517 -9.31 10.38 3.14
N VAL A 518 -10.20 11.22 3.63
CA VAL A 518 -10.50 12.54 3.06
C VAL A 518 -9.62 13.56 3.78
N ALA A 519 -8.84 14.34 3.03
CA ALA A 519 -7.89 15.30 3.59
C ALA A 519 -8.61 16.40 4.38
N ASP A 520 -7.93 16.92 5.41
CA ASP A 520 -8.54 17.86 6.36
C ASP A 520 -8.91 19.21 5.72
N THR A 521 -8.35 19.50 4.54
CA THR A 521 -8.63 20.70 3.75
C THR A 521 -9.88 20.58 2.88
N VAL A 522 -10.48 19.39 2.76
CA VAL A 522 -11.69 19.17 1.96
C VAL A 522 -12.90 19.71 2.70
N THR A 523 -13.74 20.45 1.98
CA THR A 523 -14.94 21.10 2.51
C THR A 523 -16.23 20.40 2.10
N SER A 524 -16.20 19.61 1.01
CA SER A 524 -17.34 18.82 0.56
C SER A 524 -16.94 17.45 0.02
N HIS A 525 -17.62 16.41 0.49
CA HIS A 525 -17.40 15.01 0.08
C HIS A 525 -18.59 14.14 0.50
N GLU A 526 -18.98 13.17 -0.30
CA GLU A 526 -20.08 12.27 0.03
C GLU A 526 -19.79 10.83 -0.39
N ALA A 527 -20.05 9.85 0.48
CA ALA A 527 -19.85 8.44 0.15
C ALA A 527 -20.97 7.56 0.69
N TRP A 528 -21.35 6.51 -0.06
CA TRP A 528 -22.44 5.59 0.24
C TRP A 528 -21.95 4.14 0.24
N GLY A 529 -22.24 3.40 1.31
CA GLY A 529 -21.93 1.98 1.41
C GLY A 529 -20.42 1.74 1.48
N VAL A 530 -19.81 2.04 2.63
CA VAL A 530 -18.36 2.03 2.82
C VAL A 530 -17.95 0.86 3.72
N GLY A 531 -17.36 -0.18 3.13
CA GLY A 531 -16.87 -1.38 3.82
C GLY A 531 -15.35 -1.38 3.99
N VAL A 532 -14.86 -1.60 5.22
CA VAL A 532 -13.42 -1.70 5.53
C VAL A 532 -13.15 -2.91 6.43
N TYR A 533 -12.32 -3.84 5.96
CA TYR A 533 -12.09 -5.12 6.66
C TYR A 533 -10.61 -5.27 7.06
N SER A 534 -10.36 -6.09 8.09
CA SER A 534 -9.01 -6.40 8.58
C SER A 534 -8.81 -7.87 8.88
N TYR A 535 -7.70 -8.45 8.41
CA TYR A 535 -7.29 -9.81 8.74
C TYR A 535 -5.91 -9.91 9.43
N PHE A 536 -5.12 -8.83 9.51
CA PHE A 536 -3.77 -8.78 10.16
C PHE A 536 -3.15 -10.14 10.51
N ARG A 537 -2.58 -10.80 9.49
CA ARG A 537 -2.07 -12.17 9.57
C ARG A 537 -0.76 -12.26 10.36
N ASP A 538 0.09 -11.24 10.25
CA ASP A 538 1.49 -11.36 10.64
C ASP A 538 1.81 -10.77 12.03
N ALA A 539 0.98 -9.85 12.54
CA ALA A 539 1.17 -9.26 13.87
C ALA A 539 -0.13 -8.76 14.50
N ALA A 540 -0.13 -8.66 15.83
CA ALA A 540 -1.21 -8.03 16.61
C ALA A 540 -1.11 -6.49 16.51
N VAL A 541 -1.57 -5.94 15.39
CA VAL A 541 -1.57 -4.50 15.11
C VAL A 541 -2.96 -3.91 15.12
N LYS A 542 -3.03 -2.61 15.38
CA LYS A 542 -4.26 -1.85 15.50
C LYS A 542 -4.33 -0.80 14.41
N SER A 543 -5.52 -0.60 13.87
CA SER A 543 -5.88 0.59 13.12
C SER A 543 -6.79 1.45 14.00
N GLU A 544 -6.44 2.71 14.19
CA GLU A 544 -7.23 3.63 15.00
C GLU A 544 -8.61 3.86 14.37
N ASN A 545 -8.63 4.22 13.09
CA ASN A 545 -9.84 4.52 12.35
C ASN A 545 -9.83 3.74 11.04
N ALA A 546 -10.96 3.14 10.65
CA ALA A 546 -11.13 2.66 9.28
C ALA A 546 -11.29 3.82 8.28
N ILE A 547 -11.96 4.89 8.69
CA ILE A 547 -12.28 6.06 7.87
C ILE A 547 -11.84 7.34 8.60
N GLU A 548 -11.18 8.24 7.90
CA GLU A 548 -10.81 9.56 8.41
C GLU A 548 -11.32 10.65 7.47
N VAL A 549 -12.14 11.58 7.97
CA VAL A 549 -12.68 12.70 7.17
C VAL A 549 -12.71 14.00 7.98
N PRO A 550 -12.69 15.20 7.36
CA PRO A 550 -12.85 16.43 8.12
C PRO A 550 -14.27 16.58 8.68
N ASN A 551 -14.39 17.13 9.88
CA ASN A 551 -15.68 17.43 10.49
C ASN A 551 -16.24 18.78 10.00
N VAL A 552 -16.76 18.81 8.78
CA VAL A 552 -17.32 20.00 8.12
C VAL A 552 -18.67 19.68 7.49
N THR A 553 -19.58 20.66 7.43
CA THR A 553 -20.99 20.43 7.03
C THR A 553 -21.19 19.87 5.62
N GLY A 554 -20.23 20.06 4.72
CA GLY A 554 -20.28 19.50 3.37
C GLY A 554 -19.79 18.06 3.25
N VAL A 555 -19.30 17.45 4.34
CA VAL A 555 -18.76 16.08 4.34
C VAL A 555 -19.73 15.12 5.02
N LYS A 556 -20.16 14.08 4.28
CA LYS A 556 -21.08 13.06 4.76
C LYS A 556 -20.66 11.67 4.31
N ILE A 557 -20.90 10.67 5.14
CA ILE A 557 -20.66 9.26 4.83
C ILE A 557 -21.87 8.47 5.30
N HIS A 558 -22.44 7.69 4.40
CA HIS A 558 -23.65 6.90 4.59
C HIS A 558 -23.29 5.41 4.65
N HIS A 559 -23.87 4.69 5.60
CA HIS A 559 -23.84 3.23 5.73
C HIS A 559 -22.42 2.66 5.71
N MET A 560 -21.71 2.85 6.82
CA MET A 560 -20.34 2.35 7.02
C MET A 560 -20.38 1.00 7.73
N THR A 561 -19.48 0.09 7.34
CA THR A 561 -19.27 -1.19 8.02
C THR A 561 -17.79 -1.49 8.17
N THR A 562 -17.36 -1.88 9.38
CA THR A 562 -16.02 -2.42 9.63
C THR A 562 -16.09 -3.86 10.09
N ILE A 563 -15.12 -4.68 9.67
CA ILE A 563 -15.13 -6.12 9.94
C ILE A 563 -13.73 -6.62 10.29
N TRP A 564 -13.64 -7.44 11.33
CA TRP A 564 -12.44 -8.19 11.66
C TRP A 564 -12.59 -9.66 11.23
N LEU A 565 -11.71 -10.12 10.34
CA LEU A 565 -11.84 -11.36 9.57
C LEU A 565 -11.05 -12.53 10.18
N ASN A 566 -11.01 -12.67 11.50
CA ASN A 566 -10.23 -13.69 12.19
C ASN A 566 -8.70 -13.53 12.13
N GLY A 567 -8.20 -12.30 12.24
CA GLY A 567 -6.76 -12.03 12.25
C GLY A 567 -5.99 -12.45 13.49
N THR A 568 -4.74 -12.00 13.60
CA THR A 568 -3.90 -12.27 14.78
C THR A 568 -4.59 -11.75 16.04
N ALA A 569 -4.67 -12.58 17.08
CA ALA A 569 -5.27 -12.19 18.36
C ALA A 569 -4.62 -10.91 18.92
N GLY A 570 -5.45 -9.94 19.32
CA GLY A 570 -4.99 -8.63 19.78
C GLY A 570 -4.88 -7.56 18.68
N SER A 571 -5.06 -7.94 17.41
CA SER A 571 -5.29 -6.98 16.33
C SER A 571 -6.72 -6.45 16.34
N GLU A 572 -6.93 -5.21 15.91
CA GLU A 572 -8.27 -4.59 15.86
C GLU A 572 -8.35 -3.42 14.87
N ILE A 573 -9.57 -3.08 14.46
CA ILE A 573 -9.92 -1.72 14.05
C ILE A 573 -10.64 -1.09 15.25
N THR A 574 -10.13 0.03 15.76
CA THR A 574 -10.60 0.64 17.01
C THR A 574 -11.91 1.40 16.81
N HIS A 575 -12.03 2.13 15.70
CA HIS A 575 -13.20 2.93 15.36
C HIS A 575 -13.57 2.82 13.88
N VAL A 576 -14.85 3.00 13.57
CA VAL A 576 -15.38 3.02 12.21
C VAL A 576 -14.93 4.31 11.50
N ILE A 577 -15.13 5.47 12.13
CA ILE A 577 -14.84 6.78 11.54
C ILE A 577 -14.51 7.82 12.61
N ASN A 578 -13.37 8.52 12.51
CA ASN A 578 -13.02 9.66 13.37
C ASN A 578 -13.27 9.46 14.89
N GLY A 579 -12.92 8.30 15.46
CA GLY A 579 -13.18 7.97 16.87
C GLY A 579 -14.62 7.52 17.18
N GLN A 580 -15.49 7.47 16.19
CA GLN A 580 -16.88 7.01 16.31
C GLN A 580 -17.03 5.55 15.86
N GLY A 581 -17.95 4.84 16.52
CA GLY A 581 -18.19 3.41 16.31
C GLY A 581 -17.32 2.55 17.21
N GLY A 582 -17.83 1.36 17.55
CA GLY A 582 -17.10 0.41 18.37
C GLY A 582 -15.92 -0.22 17.63
N ARG A 583 -15.09 -0.92 18.40
CA ARG A 583 -13.98 -1.72 17.86
C ARG A 583 -14.44 -3.06 17.31
N VAL A 584 -13.68 -3.60 16.35
CA VAL A 584 -13.81 -4.98 15.86
C VAL A 584 -12.48 -5.73 16.06
N TYR A 585 -12.53 -6.91 16.69
CA TYR A 585 -11.36 -7.62 17.24
C TYR A 585 -11.54 -9.13 17.47
N ALA A 586 -12.74 -9.69 17.28
CA ALA A 586 -13.01 -11.12 17.51
C ALA A 586 -14.22 -11.60 16.68
N ASN A 587 -14.34 -12.90 16.40
CA ASN A 587 -15.51 -13.43 15.67
C ASN A 587 -16.76 -13.64 16.54
N SER A 588 -16.63 -13.51 17.86
CA SER A 588 -17.73 -13.71 18.80
C SER A 588 -17.56 -12.82 20.04
N PRO A 589 -18.64 -12.16 20.50
CA PRO A 589 -19.98 -12.11 19.89
C PRO A 589 -19.97 -11.33 18.55
N ALA A 590 -21.07 -11.33 17.78
CA ALA A 590 -21.09 -10.78 16.41
C ALA A 590 -20.70 -9.30 16.35
N GLU A 591 -21.06 -8.52 17.38
CA GLU A 591 -20.68 -7.13 17.55
C GLU A 591 -19.17 -6.92 17.76
N ALA A 592 -18.42 -7.95 18.17
CA ALA A 592 -16.96 -7.90 18.21
C ALA A 592 -16.34 -8.16 16.83
N MET A 593 -17.08 -8.74 15.88
CA MET A 593 -16.62 -9.04 14.53
C MET A 593 -16.92 -7.87 13.60
N ARG A 594 -18.09 -7.25 13.76
CA ARG A 594 -18.61 -6.23 12.85
C ARG A 594 -19.20 -5.05 13.61
N GLN A 595 -18.88 -3.86 13.13
CA GLN A 595 -19.48 -2.60 13.59
C GLN A 595 -20.03 -1.84 12.39
N THR A 596 -21.12 -1.10 12.61
CA THR A 596 -21.77 -0.30 11.56
C THR A 596 -22.15 1.07 12.09
N ILE A 597 -22.10 2.07 11.22
CA ILE A 597 -22.65 3.40 11.49
C ILE A 597 -23.54 3.78 10.33
N ASN A 598 -24.75 4.22 10.64
CA ASN A 598 -25.73 4.62 9.64
C ASN A 598 -25.29 5.89 8.91
N GLU A 599 -24.91 6.93 9.66
CA GLU A 599 -24.63 8.24 9.12
C GLU A 599 -23.47 8.90 9.86
N PHE A 600 -22.54 9.48 9.11
CA PHE A 600 -21.67 10.54 9.58
C PHE A 600 -22.01 11.79 8.77
N ALA A 601 -22.38 12.87 9.45
CA ALA A 601 -22.55 14.17 8.85
C ALA A 601 -21.70 15.17 9.62
N GLY A 602 -20.73 15.78 8.94
CA GLY A 602 -19.88 16.76 9.58
C GLY A 602 -20.71 17.95 10.07
N THR A 603 -20.37 18.50 11.22
CA THR A 603 -21.14 19.57 11.86
C THR A 603 -20.47 20.94 11.75
N GLY A 604 -19.18 20.99 11.38
CA GLY A 604 -18.39 22.22 11.36
C GLY A 604 -18.06 22.77 12.76
N THR A 605 -18.65 22.21 13.82
CA THR A 605 -18.24 22.46 15.20
C THR A 605 -17.11 21.48 15.53
N PRO A 606 -15.92 21.93 15.98
CA PRO A 606 -14.90 21.00 16.45
C PRO A 606 -15.55 20.03 17.44
N VAL A 607 -15.43 18.73 17.21
CA VAL A 607 -15.76 17.76 18.27
C VAL A 607 -14.63 17.91 19.27
N ILE A 608 -14.75 18.90 20.15
CA ILE A 608 -13.91 18.97 21.33
C ILE A 608 -14.43 17.83 22.18
N ASP A 609 -13.68 16.73 22.19
CA ASP A 609 -13.85 15.75 23.23
C ASP A 609 -13.57 16.47 24.54
N THR A 610 -14.62 16.69 25.33
CA THR A 610 -14.54 17.35 26.65
C THR A 610 -14.72 16.33 27.77
N GLN A 611 -14.97 15.06 27.42
CA GLN A 611 -15.24 14.04 28.40
C GLN A 611 -13.90 13.47 28.84
N ALA A 612 -13.64 13.51 30.14
CA ALA A 612 -12.45 12.92 30.68
C ALA A 612 -12.60 11.39 30.80
N PRO A 613 -11.49 10.64 30.65
CA PRO A 613 -11.48 9.21 30.93
C PRO A 613 -11.99 8.87 32.32
N THR A 614 -12.49 7.65 32.49
CA THR A 614 -12.81 7.12 33.82
C THR A 614 -11.57 7.04 34.70
N VAL A 615 -11.76 7.15 36.01
CA VAL A 615 -10.65 7.13 36.97
C VAL A 615 -9.97 5.75 36.96
N PRO A 616 -8.63 5.67 36.88
CA PRO A 616 -7.92 4.39 36.95
C PRO A 616 -8.27 3.63 38.24
N GLY A 617 -8.73 2.39 38.08
CA GLY A 617 -9.15 1.53 39.20
C GLY A 617 -8.00 0.74 39.82
N SER A 618 -8.20 0.25 41.05
CA SER A 618 -7.34 -0.78 41.67
C SER A 618 -5.84 -0.49 41.65
N LEU A 619 -5.43 0.78 41.83
CA LEU A 619 -4.01 1.12 41.93
C LEU A 619 -3.37 0.37 43.10
N THR A 620 -2.29 -0.36 42.82
CA THR A 620 -1.45 -1.00 43.85
C THR A 620 -0.03 -0.49 43.76
N ALA A 621 0.65 -0.44 44.92
CA ALA A 621 2.05 -0.07 45.03
C ALA A 621 2.78 -1.16 45.81
N THR A 622 3.85 -1.72 45.23
CA THR A 622 4.63 -2.80 45.84
C THR A 622 6.09 -2.38 45.91
N ALA A 623 6.68 -2.40 47.12
CA ALA A 623 8.09 -2.13 47.32
C ALA A 623 8.95 -3.25 46.71
N ALA A 624 9.66 -2.92 45.63
CA ALA A 624 10.56 -3.85 44.95
C ALA A 624 11.90 -3.95 45.70
N SER A 625 12.47 -2.80 46.11
CA SER A 625 13.76 -2.69 46.78
C SER A 625 13.78 -1.56 47.82
N SER A 626 14.96 -1.24 48.36
CA SER A 626 15.19 -0.04 49.19
C SER A 626 15.10 1.27 48.41
N SER A 627 15.06 1.24 47.07
CA SER A 627 15.04 2.43 46.21
C SER A 627 14.03 2.40 45.07
N GLN A 628 13.13 1.41 45.05
CA GLN A 628 12.15 1.21 43.98
C GLN A 628 10.79 0.71 44.50
N ILE A 629 9.72 1.29 43.96
CA ILE A 629 8.34 0.83 44.13
C ILE A 629 7.72 0.65 42.73
N ASN A 630 7.08 -0.51 42.51
CA ASN A 630 6.37 -0.82 41.27
C ASN A 630 4.86 -0.57 41.46
N LEU A 631 4.23 0.00 40.44
CA LEU A 631 2.82 0.36 40.40
C LEU A 631 2.09 -0.43 39.32
N THR A 632 0.86 -0.87 39.61
CA THR A 632 -0.07 -1.43 38.63
C THR A 632 -1.49 -0.95 38.91
N TRP A 633 -2.33 -0.82 37.88
CA TRP A 633 -3.73 -0.41 38.00
C TRP A 633 -4.60 -1.07 36.93
N SER A 634 -5.92 -0.95 37.06
CA SER A 634 -6.89 -1.35 36.04
C SER A 634 -7.06 -0.25 34.99
N ALA A 635 -7.26 -0.64 33.73
CA ALA A 635 -7.41 0.30 32.62
C ALA A 635 -8.65 1.19 32.78
N SER A 636 -8.49 2.47 32.44
CA SER A 636 -9.58 3.42 32.25
C SER A 636 -10.27 3.23 30.91
N THR A 637 -11.51 3.71 30.82
CA THR A 637 -12.33 3.76 29.61
C THR A 637 -12.70 5.20 29.30
N ASP A 638 -12.94 5.49 28.02
CA ASP A 638 -13.31 6.82 27.53
C ASP A 638 -14.18 6.67 26.28
N ASN A 639 -14.92 7.71 25.89
CA ASN A 639 -15.79 7.74 24.71
C ASN A 639 -15.00 7.82 23.40
N VAL A 640 -13.79 8.38 23.39
CA VAL A 640 -12.89 8.44 22.23
C VAL A 640 -11.65 7.58 22.47
N GLY A 641 -11.12 7.53 23.69
CA GLY A 641 -10.05 6.60 24.04
C GLY A 641 -9.02 7.19 24.99
N VAL A 642 -8.36 6.31 25.77
CA VAL A 642 -7.32 6.71 26.73
C VAL A 642 -5.95 6.58 26.09
N THR A 643 -5.18 7.67 26.07
CA THR A 643 -3.86 7.74 25.42
C THR A 643 -2.70 7.54 26.40
N ALA A 644 -2.83 7.99 27.66
CA ALA A 644 -1.77 7.87 28.65
C ALA A 644 -2.28 7.91 30.09
N TYR A 645 -1.40 7.53 31.03
CA TYR A 645 -1.60 7.66 32.47
C TYR A 645 -0.48 8.52 33.07
N ASP A 646 -0.82 9.52 33.87
CA ASP A 646 0.13 10.36 34.60
C ASP A 646 0.28 9.86 36.05
N ILE A 647 1.53 9.65 36.47
CA ILE A 647 1.88 9.08 37.77
C ILE A 647 2.39 10.18 38.69
N TYR A 648 1.71 10.36 39.82
CA TYR A 648 2.09 11.32 40.84
C TYR A 648 2.65 10.59 42.06
N ARG A 649 3.82 11.02 42.53
CA ARG A 649 4.47 10.56 43.77
C ARG A 649 4.44 11.70 44.77
N ASN A 650 3.85 11.47 45.95
CA ASN A 650 3.65 12.48 46.99
C ASN A 650 3.04 13.79 46.43
N GLY A 651 2.06 13.65 45.52
CA GLY A 651 1.38 14.76 44.86
C GLY A 651 2.17 15.44 43.72
N THR A 652 3.40 15.02 43.43
CA THR A 652 4.22 15.57 42.34
C THR A 652 4.25 14.62 41.14
N LEU A 653 4.05 15.12 39.93
CA LEU A 653 4.16 14.32 38.70
C LEU A 653 5.60 13.81 38.53
N VAL A 654 5.77 12.50 38.39
CA VAL A 654 7.09 11.84 38.24
C VAL A 654 7.27 11.13 36.89
N GLY A 655 6.19 10.94 36.14
CA GLY A 655 6.24 10.39 34.78
C GLY A 655 4.86 10.04 34.25
N SER A 656 4.84 9.56 33.01
CA SER A 656 3.62 9.04 32.37
C SER A 656 3.88 7.64 31.80
N SER A 657 2.82 6.85 31.61
CA SER A 657 2.86 5.51 31.04
C SER A 657 1.75 5.31 30.00
N GLY A 658 2.06 4.65 28.89
CA GLY A 658 1.08 4.21 27.89
C GLY A 658 0.43 2.86 28.23
N THR A 659 0.86 2.22 29.32
CA THR A 659 0.34 0.94 29.81
C THR A 659 -0.17 1.10 31.24
N THR A 660 -0.75 0.04 31.82
CA THR A 660 -1.31 0.08 33.18
C THR A 660 -0.30 -0.27 34.29
N SER A 661 0.98 0.03 34.07
CA SER A 661 2.05 -0.17 35.05
C SER A 661 3.15 0.90 34.97
N TYR A 662 3.88 1.09 36.07
CA TYR A 662 5.00 2.04 36.16
C TYR A 662 5.99 1.68 37.28
N SER A 663 7.29 1.87 37.04
CA SER A 663 8.36 1.64 38.03
C SER A 663 8.92 2.96 38.53
N SER A 664 8.64 3.33 39.79
CA SER A 664 9.20 4.53 40.43
C SER A 664 10.52 4.21 41.12
N THR A 665 11.63 4.71 40.59
CA THR A 665 13.01 4.48 41.09
C THR A 665 13.58 5.72 41.80
N GLY A 666 14.80 5.59 42.36
CA GLY A 666 15.51 6.69 43.02
C GLY A 666 14.92 7.09 44.38
N LEU A 667 14.27 6.15 45.07
CA LEU A 667 13.60 6.36 46.36
C LEU A 667 14.58 6.16 47.53
N ALA A 668 14.32 6.83 48.66
CA ALA A 668 15.04 6.61 49.90
C ALA A 668 14.56 5.32 50.58
N ALA A 669 15.46 4.62 51.29
CA ALA A 669 15.15 3.39 52.02
C ALA A 669 14.24 3.65 53.24
N SER A 670 13.52 2.62 53.68
CA SER A 670 12.58 2.70 54.82
C SER A 670 11.59 3.88 54.76
N THR A 671 11.28 4.36 53.56
CA THR A 671 10.49 5.58 53.36
C THR A 671 9.18 5.21 52.68
N THR A 672 8.07 5.64 53.28
CA THR A 672 6.74 5.49 52.70
C THR A 672 6.53 6.54 51.62
N TYR A 673 6.15 6.08 50.43
CA TYR A 673 5.73 6.94 49.33
C TYR A 673 4.27 6.67 49.00
N THR A 674 3.55 7.73 48.66
CA THR A 674 2.14 7.66 48.24
C THR A 674 2.03 8.00 46.75
N PHE A 675 1.24 7.22 46.03
CA PHE A 675 1.06 7.34 44.60
C PHE A 675 -0.41 7.50 44.22
N THR A 676 -0.66 8.30 43.20
CA THR A 676 -1.96 8.41 42.51
C THR A 676 -1.74 8.45 41.02
N VAL A 677 -2.70 7.94 40.25
CA VAL A 677 -2.63 7.91 38.78
C VAL A 677 -3.84 8.63 38.19
N LYS A 678 -3.64 9.40 37.12
CA LYS A 678 -4.71 10.01 36.31
C LYS A 678 -4.64 9.48 34.88
N ALA A 679 -5.76 9.12 34.28
CA ALA A 679 -5.83 8.82 32.85
C ALA A 679 -6.00 10.12 32.04
N ARG A 680 -5.48 10.15 30.82
CA ARG A 680 -5.69 11.22 29.83
C ARG A 680 -6.01 10.66 28.46
N ASP A 681 -6.88 11.36 27.74
CA ASP A 681 -7.20 11.10 26.33
C ASP A 681 -6.31 11.95 25.39
N ALA A 682 -6.57 11.82 24.09
CA ALA A 682 -5.87 12.55 23.04
C ALA A 682 -6.25 14.04 22.95
N ALA A 683 -7.42 14.42 23.48
CA ALA A 683 -7.88 15.81 23.57
C ALA A 683 -7.30 16.55 24.79
N GLY A 684 -6.63 15.83 25.68
CA GLY A 684 -5.98 16.35 26.88
C GLY A 684 -6.88 16.40 28.11
N ASN A 685 -8.10 15.84 28.07
CA ASN A 685 -8.91 15.75 29.27
C ASN A 685 -8.29 14.73 30.23
N ALA A 686 -8.30 15.06 31.52
CA ALA A 686 -7.71 14.23 32.56
C ALA A 686 -8.78 13.73 33.52
N SER A 687 -8.74 12.44 33.84
CA SER A 687 -9.58 11.87 34.88
C SER A 687 -9.28 12.51 36.24
N ALA A 688 -10.18 12.34 37.21
CA ALA A 688 -9.80 12.50 38.60
C ALA A 688 -8.68 11.51 38.97
N ALA A 689 -7.91 11.83 40.02
CA ALA A 689 -6.87 10.94 40.52
C ALA A 689 -7.49 9.64 41.06
N SER A 690 -6.83 8.51 40.83
CA SER A 690 -7.15 7.24 41.46
C SER A 690 -7.14 7.35 42.98
N ALA A 691 -7.73 6.35 43.65
CA ALA A 691 -7.43 6.14 45.07
C ALA A 691 -5.90 6.02 45.27
N SER A 692 -5.40 6.57 46.38
CA SER A 692 -3.97 6.56 46.67
C SER A 692 -3.50 5.17 47.08
N ALA A 693 -2.40 4.70 46.51
CA ALA A 693 -1.68 3.53 46.99
C ALA A 693 -0.37 3.96 47.63
N SER A 694 0.00 3.35 48.76
CA SER A 694 1.27 3.64 49.43
C SER A 694 2.08 2.37 49.62
N ALA A 695 3.39 2.49 49.50
CA ALA A 695 4.32 1.44 49.89
C ALA A 695 5.53 2.05 50.58
N THR A 696 6.06 1.34 51.57
CA THR A 696 7.32 1.68 52.23
C THR A 696 8.43 0.92 51.52
N THR A 697 9.40 1.65 50.97
CA THR A 697 10.62 1.01 50.44
C THR A 697 11.23 0.11 51.51
N LYS A 698 11.83 -1.00 51.08
CA LYS A 698 12.43 -1.94 52.02
C LYS A 698 13.51 -1.21 52.83
N ALA A 699 13.74 -1.65 54.06
CA ALA A 699 14.93 -1.22 54.79
C ALA A 699 16.15 -1.53 53.91
N ALA A 700 17.10 -0.60 53.88
CA ALA A 700 18.44 -0.94 53.44
C ALA A 700 18.90 -2.03 54.42
N THR A 701 18.90 -3.29 53.99
CA THR A 701 19.35 -4.40 54.83
C THR A 701 20.77 -4.08 55.26
N GLY A 702 20.98 -4.04 56.58
CA GLY A 702 22.11 -3.42 57.27
C GLY A 702 23.45 -4.10 57.02
N ASP A 703 23.96 -3.92 55.81
CA ASP A 703 25.38 -4.05 55.59
C ASP A 703 26.07 -2.78 56.11
N THR A 704 26.81 -2.92 57.21
CA THR A 704 27.61 -1.83 57.81
C THR A 704 29.10 -2.04 57.58
N GLN A 705 29.49 -3.11 56.89
CA GLN A 705 30.87 -3.41 56.62
C GLN A 705 31.23 -2.75 55.29
N ALA A 706 32.27 -1.92 55.31
CA ALA A 706 32.75 -1.30 54.09
C ALA A 706 33.55 -2.30 53.24
N PRO A 707 33.50 -2.18 51.90
CA PRO A 707 34.36 -2.97 51.03
C PRO A 707 35.84 -2.81 51.36
N THR A 708 36.65 -3.80 51.00
CA THR A 708 38.12 -3.67 51.04
C THR A 708 38.58 -2.55 50.10
N ALA A 709 39.67 -1.86 50.46
CA ALA A 709 40.21 -0.79 49.60
C ALA A 709 40.66 -1.37 48.24
N PRO A 710 40.38 -0.70 47.11
CA PRO A 710 40.90 -1.12 45.82
C PRO A 710 42.43 -1.21 45.86
N ALA A 711 42.98 -2.36 45.48
CA ALA A 711 44.43 -2.59 45.46
C ALA A 711 45.02 -2.38 44.08
N SER A 712 46.35 -2.25 43.97
CA SER A 712 47.07 -2.21 42.69
C SER A 712 46.56 -1.16 41.70
N LEU A 713 46.14 0.02 42.20
CA LEU A 713 45.76 1.13 41.33
C LEU A 713 46.97 1.54 40.48
N THR A 714 46.79 1.57 39.18
CA THR A 714 47.75 2.08 38.21
C THR A 714 47.11 3.19 37.38
N ALA A 715 47.94 4.14 36.96
CA ALA A 715 47.56 5.23 36.08
C ALA A 715 48.51 5.25 34.88
N THR A 716 47.95 5.27 33.68
CA THR A 716 48.72 5.27 32.43
C THR A 716 48.21 6.39 31.54
N ALA A 717 49.11 7.29 31.14
CA ALA A 717 48.76 8.35 30.19
C ALA A 717 48.44 7.76 28.82
N ALA A 718 47.21 7.96 28.37
CA ALA A 718 46.72 7.46 27.09
C ALA A 718 46.88 8.50 25.97
N SER A 719 46.84 9.80 26.31
CA SER A 719 47.08 10.90 25.37
C SER A 719 47.53 12.17 26.12
N SER A 720 47.61 13.29 25.40
CA SER A 720 47.85 14.62 25.98
C SER A 720 46.69 15.16 26.81
N SER A 721 45.52 14.54 26.74
CA SER A 721 44.33 14.96 27.51
C SER A 721 43.60 13.82 28.20
N GLN A 722 44.22 12.64 28.30
CA GLN A 722 43.60 11.45 28.88
C GLN A 722 44.57 10.58 29.68
N ILE A 723 44.12 10.13 30.86
CA ILE A 723 44.77 9.10 31.68
C ILE A 723 43.78 7.97 31.90
N ASN A 724 44.21 6.73 31.64
CA ASN A 724 43.46 5.52 31.93
C ASN A 724 43.91 4.94 33.26
N LEU A 725 42.94 4.55 34.09
CA LEU A 725 43.12 3.97 35.41
C LEU A 725 42.65 2.51 35.41
N THR A 726 43.39 1.65 36.08
CA THR A 726 42.96 0.26 36.38
C THR A 726 43.35 -0.11 37.80
N TRP A 727 42.54 -0.94 38.47
CA TRP A 727 42.81 -1.40 39.83
C TRP A 727 42.32 -2.85 40.04
N GLY A 728 42.76 -3.49 41.11
CA GLY A 728 42.25 -4.78 41.58
C GLY A 728 40.88 -4.63 42.21
N ALA A 729 40.00 -5.61 41.96
CA ALA A 729 38.64 -5.61 42.50
C ALA A 729 38.64 -5.63 44.03
N SER A 730 37.75 -4.83 44.63
CA SER A 730 37.44 -4.88 46.05
C SER A 730 36.49 -6.05 46.35
N THR A 731 36.57 -6.55 47.57
CA THR A 731 35.68 -7.57 48.13
C THR A 731 34.87 -7.00 49.29
N ASP A 732 33.69 -7.57 49.49
CA ASP A 732 32.73 -7.14 50.49
C ASP A 732 31.85 -8.34 50.90
N ASN A 733 31.24 -8.30 52.09
CA ASN A 733 30.40 -9.37 52.62
C ASN A 733 29.03 -9.49 51.91
N VAL A 734 28.51 -8.42 51.30
CA VAL A 734 27.28 -8.47 50.47
C VAL A 734 27.60 -8.22 49.01
N GLY A 735 28.46 -7.25 48.70
CA GLY A 735 28.97 -7.05 47.34
C GLY A 735 29.27 -5.59 46.99
N VAL A 736 30.30 -5.40 46.18
CA VAL A 736 30.73 -4.09 45.68
C VAL A 736 29.87 -3.68 44.49
N THR A 737 29.21 -2.52 44.57
CA THR A 737 28.33 -2.00 43.50
C THR A 737 29.00 -0.95 42.62
N GLY A 738 30.19 -0.46 43.00
CA GLY A 738 31.00 0.39 42.13
C GLY A 738 32.17 1.05 42.84
N TYR A 739 32.82 1.97 42.14
CA TYR A 739 34.03 2.67 42.53
C TYR A 739 33.86 4.18 42.32
N ILE A 740 34.48 4.98 43.19
CA ILE A 740 34.53 6.45 43.12
C ILE A 740 35.98 6.86 42.89
N ILE A 741 36.22 7.61 41.81
CA ILE A 741 37.55 8.00 41.34
C ILE A 741 37.81 9.45 41.75
N TYR A 742 38.94 9.68 42.40
CA TYR A 742 39.39 10.99 42.85
C TYR A 742 40.68 11.39 42.12
N ARG A 743 40.73 12.62 41.61
CA ARG A 743 41.91 13.28 41.04
C ARG A 743 42.32 14.42 41.95
N GLY A 744 43.53 14.39 42.48
CA GLY A 744 44.00 15.42 43.43
C GLY A 744 43.08 15.60 44.65
N GLY A 745 42.44 14.52 45.11
CA GLY A 745 41.48 14.53 46.21
C GLY A 745 40.05 14.97 45.85
N THR A 746 39.80 15.43 44.62
CA THR A 746 38.46 15.79 44.14
C THR A 746 37.85 14.65 43.34
N GLN A 747 36.59 14.30 43.58
CA GLN A 747 35.91 13.28 42.80
C GLN A 747 35.75 13.72 41.34
N VAL A 748 36.18 12.88 40.41
CA VAL A 748 36.10 13.14 38.96
C VAL A 748 35.16 12.19 38.22
N GLY A 749 34.80 11.07 38.83
CA GLY A 749 33.83 10.15 38.25
C GLY A 749 33.55 8.92 39.10
N THR A 750 32.71 8.05 38.56
CA THR A 750 32.39 6.74 39.14
C THR A 750 32.46 5.65 38.08
N SER A 751 32.79 4.42 38.46
CA SER A 751 32.81 3.26 37.56
C SER A 751 32.19 2.03 38.22
N THR A 752 31.48 1.20 37.48
CA THR A 752 31.05 -0.14 37.93
C THR A 752 32.07 -1.22 37.55
N ALA A 753 33.03 -0.89 36.68
CA ALA A 753 34.16 -1.74 36.31
C ALA A 753 35.41 -1.38 37.13
N THR A 754 36.45 -2.22 37.07
CA THR A 754 37.74 -1.97 37.70
C THR A 754 38.69 -1.11 36.85
N SER A 755 38.10 -0.22 36.05
CA SER A 755 38.81 0.71 35.18
C SER A 755 38.03 2.02 35.00
N TYR A 756 38.75 3.09 34.66
CA TYR A 756 38.17 4.40 34.37
C TYR A 756 39.07 5.22 33.45
N SER A 757 38.46 5.94 32.50
CA SER A 757 39.15 6.85 31.59
C SER A 757 38.86 8.30 31.96
N ASP A 758 39.87 9.01 32.47
CA ASP A 758 39.76 10.42 32.81
C ASP A 758 40.23 11.28 31.64
N THR A 759 39.31 12.07 31.07
CA THR A 759 39.51 12.86 29.84
C THR A 759 39.41 14.37 30.11
N GLY A 760 39.84 15.20 29.15
CA GLY A 760 39.81 16.67 29.27
C GLY A 760 40.94 17.23 30.14
N LEU A 761 42.03 16.47 30.30
CA LEU A 761 43.20 16.86 31.08
C LEU A 761 44.10 17.85 30.32
N ALA A 762 44.83 18.67 31.06
CA ALA A 762 45.88 19.52 30.50
C ALA A 762 47.08 18.64 30.12
N ALA A 763 47.76 19.01 29.04
CA ALA A 763 48.91 18.26 28.54
C ALA A 763 50.17 18.49 29.41
N SER A 764 51.12 17.55 29.33
CA SER A 764 52.36 17.56 30.14
C SER A 764 52.13 17.77 31.64
N THR A 765 50.96 17.37 32.16
CA THR A 765 50.55 17.65 33.54
C THR A 765 50.44 16.34 34.30
N THR A 766 51.13 16.27 35.45
CA THR A 766 51.03 15.12 36.35
C THR A 766 49.73 15.20 37.14
N TYR A 767 48.91 14.15 37.03
CA TYR A 767 47.72 13.97 37.84
C TYR A 767 47.91 12.78 38.77
N SER A 768 47.46 12.93 40.01
CA SER A 768 47.43 11.87 41.02
C SER A 768 46.01 11.41 41.26
N TYR A 769 45.83 10.09 41.37
CA TYR A 769 44.55 9.44 41.48
C TYR A 769 44.49 8.52 42.69
N THR A 770 43.30 8.46 43.27
CA THR A 770 42.92 7.46 44.27
C THR A 770 41.49 6.98 43.99
N VAL A 771 41.18 5.76 44.44
CA VAL A 771 39.87 5.13 44.22
C VAL A 771 39.34 4.59 45.55
N LYS A 772 38.04 4.73 45.77
CA LYS A 772 37.29 4.05 46.84
C LYS A 772 36.24 3.12 46.23
N ALA A 773 36.02 1.96 46.83
CA ALA A 773 34.90 1.09 46.51
C ALA A 773 33.66 1.47 47.33
N ARG A 774 32.47 1.19 46.80
CA ARG A 774 31.18 1.31 47.49
C ARG A 774 30.36 0.04 47.33
N ASP A 775 29.64 -0.34 48.37
CA ASP A 775 28.67 -1.46 48.34
C ASP A 775 27.24 -0.95 48.03
N ALA A 776 26.25 -1.83 48.16
CA ALA A 776 24.83 -1.52 47.94
C ALA A 776 24.20 -0.73 49.10
N ALA A 777 24.81 -0.75 50.29
CA ALA A 777 24.36 -0.02 51.47
C ALA A 777 24.97 1.39 51.58
N GLY A 778 25.93 1.72 50.71
CA GLY A 778 26.59 3.02 50.63
C GLY A 778 27.84 3.14 51.50
N ASN A 779 28.35 2.05 52.10
CA ASN A 779 29.60 2.11 52.85
C ASN A 779 30.76 2.30 51.86
N LEU A 780 31.73 3.15 52.24
CA LEU A 780 32.90 3.44 51.43
C LEU A 780 34.14 2.77 52.01
N SER A 781 34.91 2.11 51.16
CA SER A 781 36.20 1.55 51.56
C SER A 781 37.18 2.64 52.03
N ALA A 782 38.25 2.21 52.70
CA ALA A 782 39.47 3.01 52.77
C ALA A 782 39.98 3.34 51.35
N VAL A 783 40.76 4.43 51.23
CA VAL A 783 41.30 4.88 49.94
C VAL A 783 42.38 3.90 49.44
N SER A 784 42.45 3.67 48.12
CA SER A 784 43.51 2.89 47.47
C SER A 784 44.91 3.49 47.67
N ASN A 785 45.95 2.79 47.17
CA ASN A 785 47.23 3.45 46.91
C ASN A 785 47.04 4.63 45.94
N THR A 786 47.90 5.64 46.03
CA THR A 786 47.94 6.72 45.04
C THR A 786 48.68 6.26 43.79
N ALA A 787 48.10 6.50 42.62
CA ALA A 787 48.77 6.31 41.34
C ALA A 787 48.84 7.65 40.61
N SER A 788 49.99 7.96 40.01
CA SER A 788 50.18 9.21 39.26
C SER A 788 50.65 8.91 37.86
N ALA A 789 50.15 9.68 36.90
CA ALA A 789 50.67 9.69 35.54
C ALA A 789 50.72 11.13 35.02
N THR A 790 51.70 11.39 34.15
CA THR A 790 51.82 12.67 33.44
C THR A 790 51.20 12.50 32.08
N THR A 791 50.18 13.29 31.76
CA THR A 791 49.61 13.35 30.39
C THR A 791 50.73 13.59 29.39
N GLN A 792 50.58 13.02 28.19
CA GLN A 792 51.59 13.19 27.15
C GLN A 792 51.72 14.68 26.77
N ALA A 793 52.82 15.05 26.13
CA ALA A 793 52.98 16.41 25.65
C ALA A 793 51.89 16.76 24.63
N GLY A 794 51.29 17.94 24.78
CA GLY A 794 50.29 18.46 23.88
C GLY A 794 50.94 18.77 22.55
N GLY A 795 50.24 18.51 21.45
CA GLY A 795 50.79 18.82 20.14
C GLY A 795 51.03 20.32 20.00
N THR A 796 52.24 20.70 19.60
CA THR A 796 52.56 22.07 19.19
C THR A 796 52.06 22.24 17.76
N GLY A 797 50.84 22.76 17.64
CA GLY A 797 50.24 23.10 16.36
C GLY A 797 50.22 24.61 16.12
N GLY A 798 50.36 25.00 14.85
CA GLY A 798 50.21 26.37 14.38
C GLY A 798 48.86 26.59 13.70
N THR A 799 48.48 27.86 13.54
CA THR A 799 47.29 28.29 12.80
C THR A 799 47.73 29.05 11.56
N GLY A 800 47.39 28.54 10.37
CA GLY A 800 47.37 29.32 9.14
C GLY A 800 46.04 30.06 8.98
N THR A 801 45.95 30.92 7.98
CA THR A 801 44.75 31.74 7.72
C THR A 801 43.50 30.89 7.42
N GLU A 802 43.66 29.69 6.87
CA GLU A 802 42.54 28.80 6.50
C GLU A 802 42.74 27.34 6.98
N TRP A 803 43.69 27.08 7.89
CA TRP A 803 43.96 25.73 8.39
C TRP A 803 44.64 25.75 9.75
N THR A 804 44.56 24.62 10.47
CA THR A 804 45.41 24.35 11.63
C THR A 804 46.24 23.10 11.35
N TYR A 805 47.43 23.03 11.93
CA TYR A 805 48.38 21.94 11.66
C TYR A 805 49.25 21.69 12.88
N GLY A 806 49.88 20.54 12.98
CA GLY A 806 50.81 20.27 14.08
C GLY A 806 51.30 18.84 14.14
N TRP A 807 51.99 18.54 15.23
CA TRP A 807 52.47 17.21 15.56
C TRP A 807 52.10 16.85 16.99
N ASP A 808 51.46 15.69 17.17
CA ASP A 808 51.11 15.14 18.46
C ASP A 808 52.16 14.10 18.88
N SER A 809 52.77 14.26 20.05
CA SER A 809 53.77 13.31 20.55
C SER A 809 53.09 12.12 21.24
N ASN A 810 52.78 11.07 20.48
CA ASN A 810 52.05 9.89 21.00
C ASN A 810 52.88 9.01 21.96
N SER A 811 54.21 9.00 21.82
CA SER A 811 55.09 8.20 22.68
C SER A 811 56.53 8.70 22.67
N ALA A 812 57.44 7.99 23.36
CA ALA A 812 58.87 8.26 23.30
C ALA A 812 59.47 8.12 21.89
N THR A 813 58.88 7.26 21.04
CA THR A 813 59.42 6.92 19.71
C THR A 813 58.49 7.24 18.54
N GLN A 814 57.29 7.78 18.80
CA GLN A 814 56.29 8.07 17.78
C GLN A 814 55.69 9.46 17.98
N ALA A 815 55.35 10.11 16.87
CA ALA A 815 54.52 11.30 16.81
C ALA A 815 53.57 11.24 15.62
N THR A 816 52.40 11.85 15.69
CA THR A 816 51.44 11.98 14.58
C THR A 816 51.48 13.39 14.02
N SER A 817 51.85 13.54 12.74
CA SER A 817 51.63 14.78 12.00
C SER A 817 50.16 14.91 11.64
N TRP A 818 49.60 16.11 11.76
CA TRP A 818 48.20 16.35 11.41
C TRP A 818 47.94 17.70 10.76
N PHE A 819 46.90 17.77 9.94
CA PHE A 819 46.45 18.97 9.22
C PHE A 819 44.91 19.04 9.18
N LYS A 820 44.35 20.22 9.43
CA LYS A 820 42.90 20.46 9.44
C LYS A 820 42.55 21.72 8.63
N PRO A 821 41.95 21.56 7.44
CA PRO A 821 41.29 22.66 6.73
C PRO A 821 40.23 23.36 7.59
N THR A 822 40.13 24.68 7.49
CA THR A 822 39.08 25.48 8.12
C THR A 822 38.30 26.21 7.04
N GLY A 823 37.00 25.94 6.94
CA GLY A 823 36.13 26.55 5.92
C GLY A 823 36.18 25.89 4.53
N PHE A 824 36.89 24.77 4.37
CA PHE A 824 36.85 23.97 3.14
C PHE A 824 37.14 22.49 3.41
N THR A 825 36.84 21.62 2.43
CA THR A 825 37.21 20.20 2.47
C THR A 825 38.34 19.96 1.47
N ALA A 826 39.42 19.35 1.94
CA ALA A 826 40.51 18.91 1.07
C ALA A 826 40.21 17.50 0.56
N ALA A 827 40.43 17.23 -0.74
CA ALA A 827 40.34 15.87 -1.28
C ALA A 827 41.54 15.00 -0.86
N TYR A 828 42.70 15.62 -0.65
CA TYR A 828 43.90 15.00 -0.10
C TYR A 828 44.78 16.05 0.57
N VAL A 829 45.63 15.59 1.49
CA VAL A 829 46.72 16.36 2.10
C VAL A 829 47.97 15.50 2.11
N ILE A 830 49.12 16.06 1.77
CA ILE A 830 50.44 15.42 1.79
C ILE A 830 51.31 16.18 2.78
N VAL A 831 52.03 15.47 3.66
CA VAL A 831 53.07 16.07 4.50
C VAL A 831 54.42 15.81 3.85
N HIS A 832 55.21 16.87 3.79
CA HIS A 832 56.62 16.84 3.44
C HIS A 832 57.39 16.98 4.73
N TYR A 833 58.20 16.00 5.14
CA TYR A 833 58.98 16.12 6.37
C TYR A 833 60.36 15.50 6.26
N ALA A 834 61.32 16.08 6.96
CA ALA A 834 62.71 15.61 7.06
C ALA A 834 63.23 15.79 8.48
N TYR A 835 64.16 14.93 8.90
CA TYR A 835 64.90 15.10 10.15
C TYR A 835 66.27 14.44 10.05
N SER A 836 67.18 14.76 10.98
CA SER A 836 68.55 14.25 10.95
C SER A 836 68.61 12.71 10.83
N GLY A 837 69.24 12.24 9.75
CA GLY A 837 69.37 10.83 9.39
C GLY A 837 68.31 10.31 8.41
N ILE A 838 67.31 11.11 8.03
CA ILE A 838 66.24 10.75 7.09
C ILE A 838 66.07 11.86 6.04
N SER A 839 66.22 11.50 4.76
CA SER A 839 65.90 12.38 3.63
C SER A 839 64.41 12.73 3.62
N GLN A 840 64.03 13.85 2.98
CA GLN A 840 62.64 14.29 2.93
C GLN A 840 61.69 13.18 2.45
N GLN A 841 60.66 12.93 3.25
CA GLN A 841 59.55 12.05 2.95
C GLN A 841 58.36 12.90 2.48
N ASN A 842 57.61 12.39 1.49
CA ASN A 842 56.40 13.03 0.99
C ASN A 842 55.27 12.00 1.07
N VAL A 843 54.37 12.15 2.03
CA VAL A 843 53.40 11.10 2.37
C VAL A 843 52.00 11.67 2.46
N THR A 844 51.04 11.05 1.77
CA THR A 844 49.62 11.41 1.87
C THR A 844 49.08 11.03 3.25
N LEU A 845 48.44 11.98 3.94
CA LEU A 845 47.79 11.76 5.22
C LEU A 845 46.45 11.02 5.02
N THR A 846 45.96 10.38 6.08
CA THR A 846 44.64 9.74 6.10
C THR A 846 43.65 10.59 6.89
N PHE A 847 42.42 10.78 6.38
CA PHE A 847 41.39 11.51 7.10
C PHE A 847 40.78 10.66 8.22
N ASN A 848 40.79 11.20 9.44
CA ASN A 848 40.21 10.55 10.62
C ASN A 848 38.87 11.20 10.97
N ASN A 849 37.77 10.46 10.76
CA ASN A 849 36.40 10.93 10.99
C ASN A 849 36.12 11.26 12.46
N THR A 850 36.86 10.68 13.40
CA THR A 850 36.67 10.89 14.84
C THR A 850 37.29 12.22 15.28
N THR A 851 38.48 12.56 14.78
CA THR A 851 39.18 13.80 15.14
C THR A 851 38.85 14.96 14.19
N GLY A 852 38.32 14.65 13.01
CA GLY A 852 38.03 15.60 11.93
C GLY A 852 39.29 16.23 11.33
N ARG A 853 40.40 15.49 11.27
CA ARG A 853 41.71 15.94 10.76
C ARG A 853 42.34 14.91 9.83
N TRP A 854 43.26 15.37 8.97
CA TRP A 854 44.17 14.52 8.22
C TRP A 854 45.37 14.19 9.11
N GLU A 855 45.76 12.91 9.20
CA GLU A 855 46.78 12.42 10.15
C GLU A 855 47.78 11.44 9.52
N LEU A 856 49.03 11.46 10.00
CA LEU A 856 50.07 10.48 9.69
C LEU A 856 50.92 10.16 10.93
N PRO A 857 50.88 8.92 11.45
CA PRO A 857 51.82 8.49 12.49
C PRO A 857 53.22 8.26 11.91
N VAL A 858 54.23 8.82 12.57
CA VAL A 858 55.66 8.70 12.24
C VAL A 858 56.39 8.07 13.42
N THR A 859 57.09 6.96 13.15
CA THR A 859 57.83 6.16 14.14
C THR A 859 59.34 6.36 14.01
N GLY A 860 60.13 5.88 14.98
CA GLY A 860 61.58 5.97 14.97
C GLY A 860 62.14 7.34 15.40
N LEU A 861 61.32 8.13 16.10
CA LEU A 861 61.72 9.41 16.67
C LEU A 861 62.39 9.22 18.04
N SER A 862 63.11 10.23 18.50
CA SER A 862 63.69 10.30 19.84
C SER A 862 63.58 11.74 20.33
N SER A 863 63.50 11.94 21.65
CA SER A 863 63.45 13.29 22.24
C SER A 863 64.62 14.15 21.73
N GLY A 864 64.35 15.42 21.47
CA GLY A 864 65.28 16.39 20.90
C GLY A 864 65.42 16.35 19.37
N LYS A 865 64.84 15.37 18.66
CA LYS A 865 64.87 15.38 17.19
C LYS A 865 64.04 16.53 16.63
N VAL A 866 64.66 17.37 15.81
CA VAL A 866 63.99 18.44 15.07
C VAL A 866 63.52 17.90 13.72
N ILE A 867 62.21 17.98 13.48
CA ILE A 867 61.55 17.66 12.22
C ILE A 867 61.23 18.97 11.52
N THR A 868 61.71 19.12 10.29
CA THR A 868 61.32 20.21 9.39
C THR A 868 60.23 19.70 8.46
N TYR A 869 59.12 20.42 8.33
CA TYR A 869 57.96 19.93 7.58
C TYR A 869 57.09 21.03 6.94
N SER A 870 56.36 20.69 5.89
CA SER A 870 55.30 21.50 5.27
C SER A 870 54.18 20.59 4.77
N TYR A 871 53.06 21.16 4.34
CA TYR A 871 51.95 20.41 3.75
C TYR A 871 51.61 20.92 2.36
N THR A 872 51.24 19.99 1.49
CA THR A 872 50.51 20.25 0.27
C THR A 872 49.06 19.82 0.46
N TYR A 873 48.09 20.65 0.07
CA TYR A 873 46.67 20.28 0.13
C TYR A 873 45.91 20.67 -1.13
N ASN A 874 44.85 19.91 -1.40
CA ASN A 874 43.90 20.24 -2.45
C ASN A 874 42.78 21.13 -1.92
N LYS A 875 42.43 22.18 -2.66
CA LYS A 875 41.24 23.01 -2.42
C LYS A 875 40.58 23.36 -3.76
N ASN A 876 39.33 22.94 -3.94
CA ASN A 876 38.53 23.17 -5.16
C ASN A 876 39.25 22.78 -6.46
N GLY A 877 39.99 21.66 -6.45
CA GLY A 877 40.70 21.15 -7.62
C GLY A 877 42.10 21.74 -7.86
N ALA A 878 42.51 22.78 -7.10
CA ALA A 878 43.85 23.35 -7.16
C ALA A 878 44.71 22.90 -5.96
N GLN A 879 46.03 22.83 -6.17
CA GLN A 879 47.02 22.40 -5.17
C GLN A 879 47.74 23.62 -4.58
N TYR A 880 47.89 23.63 -3.25
CA TYR A 880 48.53 24.70 -2.49
C TYR A 880 49.54 24.13 -1.50
N ASP A 881 50.62 24.86 -1.25
CA ASP A 881 51.66 24.49 -0.30
C ASP A 881 51.68 25.46 0.88
N THR A 882 51.90 24.92 2.08
CA THR A 882 52.15 25.75 3.26
C THR A 882 53.61 26.20 3.31
N PRO A 883 53.91 27.27 4.08
CA PRO A 883 55.27 27.53 4.55
C PRO A 883 55.89 26.31 5.24
N THR A 884 57.23 26.31 5.33
CA THR A 884 57.98 25.31 6.07
C THR A 884 58.03 25.64 7.57
N TYR A 885 57.82 24.62 8.38
CA TYR A 885 57.78 24.68 9.84
C TYR A 885 58.80 23.73 10.45
N THR A 886 59.05 23.90 11.75
CA THR A 886 59.86 22.97 12.53
C THR A 886 59.10 22.51 13.77
N TRP A 887 59.34 21.25 14.14
CA TRP A 887 58.82 20.66 15.36
C TRP A 887 59.90 19.83 16.03
N THR A 888 60.15 20.08 17.31
CA THR A 888 61.10 19.28 18.09
C THR A 888 60.34 18.25 18.89
N LYS A 889 60.72 16.97 18.75
CA LYS A 889 60.18 15.89 19.56
C LYS A 889 60.47 16.20 21.03
N PRO A 890 59.44 16.42 21.89
CA PRO A 890 59.64 16.62 23.31
C PRO A 890 60.23 15.37 23.96
#